data_AF-A0A8T5GH18-F1
#
_entry.id   AF-A0A8T5GH18-F1
#
_cell.length_a   1.000
_cell.length_b   1.000
_cell.length_c   1.000
_cell.angle_alpha   90.00
_cell.angle_beta   90.00
_cell.angle_gamma   90.00
#
_symmetry.space_group_name_H-M   'P 1'
#
loop_
_entity.id
_entity.type
_entity.pdbx_description
1 polymer ?
#
loop_
_entity_poly.entity_id
_entity_poly.type
_entity_poly.pdbx_seq_one_letter_code
_entity_poly.pdbx_strand_id
1 'polypeptide(L)'
;METCLKAAFSKPMSNNVKVATMNKEAAWQMLDKPLRSILVFAAHEAEPPAAEDDDDASPSRRPSMPRQRGRMRRSGRSSGSSHMDWLPKPDAIIADQPFSTAFQLAALLIHKQLDADSWDEAWDSEETKLREVCMAKGVHPVWHTIAEKTTLLAQFLAFPKGKAAKKSAKKSIDSEVFRIDPSDSESLTAVLQLAINAADDAETKVALQKVINQLSGGRPIQPDAHLMALKGTLAFVSLHLSIHSGTSLGKATLKACTTANKDLTEALQDLEMLRNGTVSDWKAILALTADDALTLARRRLAWSQAPASAENLSSKQLSEGLNLLGEAEITDSVDRLTWWQLKALHNEKKDKEAIEVLQGLSLDASSDVSELLPLIVSLKSQDAEDWLMSHVDDLDDGSWFTMVKYEGLSNQVRTAVAQRLCDQQGTSWEEAKSPIIELLMGALDLERLCQVFSQDEMLPLTHPYEALFVSHVTTAHQSVTMGEKLKQCRQQALQAIHGAEVPQVFSPVAEHLLLLLEGIYKETPEVVEVLNKTALKAYSPIKAALSQNGSGGVVSLTNINKMRSSLDELELSHIEHRLFEVILLTLTMNGFLQTYHIGLAKPDDAVAVDALITEETLPVRLIPSFSYLALDHDLGLPQFVDWYQQANPRSPWAPLARAALFASNGDELNSAREYSRAAELFTGVASKEADGETNGEDDDSILALPITLYRKSLIHYAHAKQWDEAISLLNKVPALKAAITERFKLYLNVCHTALTDTDGATRLIRRFVQRKQTYEEEDVEGNIIQKSRTIYLEEELDLLRNYPYEKAHVLPPDPFLGRVTAASTRISKDNRRSRNQSEQQFRQAMMTSSPSMTEVYDIAKSAAEDGAFEGLMYLERAQNSTKFKITDRQRLAGVEQTLFSQYKESIPTSKRRFLHNLKLAPLVILDTNILVDALVEKVYEHMELVFGANLNTIGSNRFHDVLRHHANAKQLHLMIPEDVRGELKQFAKDNRISYRFRSAMIASEKLENALSESVLLKLVDEILAEFNTWTPTSEMLGELPTESEELTEFLLKHDDVFADLTELKQARGPTYRTTMNNRHIYPEATDLDIYRLATHLASQPLPEIGAVLVATMDGDFTLLDRAIEEKFGFSVAKNHRTLKPWLKLTTK
;
A
#
# COMPACT_ATOMS: atom_id res chain seq x y z
N MET A 1 -12.99 75.37 51.54
CA MET A 1 -11.95 76.28 52.09
C MET A 1 -12.06 76.42 53.60
N GLU A 2 -13.18 76.91 54.16
CA GLU A 2 -13.36 77.06 55.62
C GLU A 2 -13.20 75.76 56.42
N THR A 3 -13.77 74.65 55.92
CA THR A 3 -13.63 73.31 56.50
C THR A 3 -12.18 72.87 56.57
N CYS A 4 -11.42 73.08 55.49
CA CYS A 4 -9.99 72.76 55.43
C CYS A 4 -9.17 73.60 56.42
N LEU A 5 -9.44 74.91 56.54
CA LEU A 5 -8.74 75.78 57.49
C LEU A 5 -9.05 75.41 58.95
N LYS A 6 -10.31 75.08 59.27
CA LYS A 6 -10.68 74.59 60.60
C LYS A 6 -9.95 73.28 60.94
N ALA A 7 -9.81 72.36 59.99
CA ALA A 7 -9.05 71.13 60.19
C ALA A 7 -7.55 71.40 60.44
N ALA A 8 -6.94 72.27 59.62
CA ALA A 8 -5.53 72.63 59.69
C ALA A 8 -5.13 73.28 61.03
N PHE A 9 -6.00 74.15 61.56
CA PHE A 9 -5.74 74.92 62.77
C PHE A 9 -6.51 74.42 64.00
N SER A 10 -7.06 73.20 63.94
CA SER A 10 -7.79 72.59 65.06
C SER A 10 -6.91 72.38 66.30
N LYS A 11 -5.60 72.19 66.12
CA LYS A 11 -4.58 72.03 67.16
C LYS A 11 -3.24 72.64 66.69
N PRO A 12 -2.30 72.99 67.59
CA PRO A 12 -0.95 73.40 67.19
C PRO A 12 -0.23 72.24 66.48
N MET A 13 0.02 72.38 65.18
CA MET A 13 0.67 71.39 64.31
C MET A 13 1.78 72.07 63.50
N SER A 14 2.82 71.33 63.10
CA SER A 14 3.83 71.86 62.18
C SER A 14 3.24 72.10 60.78
N ASN A 15 3.82 73.02 60.00
CA ASN A 15 3.28 73.45 58.71
C ASN A 15 3.01 72.30 57.74
N ASN A 16 3.92 71.32 57.65
CA ASN A 16 3.73 70.14 56.80
C ASN A 16 2.58 69.24 57.29
N VAL A 17 2.37 69.15 58.60
CA VAL A 17 1.27 68.37 59.17
C VAL A 17 -0.08 69.06 58.92
N LYS A 18 -0.15 70.39 59.01
CA LYS A 18 -1.35 71.18 58.67
C LYS A 18 -1.81 70.91 57.23
N VAL A 19 -0.88 70.96 56.27
CA VAL A 19 -1.14 70.64 54.86
C VAL A 19 -1.56 69.18 54.67
N ALA A 20 -0.92 68.25 55.38
CA ALA A 20 -1.29 66.83 55.33
C ALA A 20 -2.68 66.55 55.93
N THR A 21 -3.09 67.24 57.00
CA THR A 21 -4.45 67.14 57.56
C THR A 21 -5.49 67.71 56.62
N MET A 22 -5.22 68.84 55.97
CA MET A 22 -6.11 69.38 54.95
C MET A 22 -6.26 68.44 53.75
N ASN A 23 -5.16 67.85 53.29
CA ASN A 23 -5.15 66.89 52.19
C ASN A 23 -6.07 65.67 52.43
N LYS A 24 -6.32 65.32 53.70
CA LYS A 24 -7.18 64.18 54.10
C LYS A 24 -8.67 64.52 54.10
N GLU A 25 -9.05 65.80 54.12
CA GLU A 25 -10.45 66.20 54.12
C GLU A 25 -11.10 65.99 52.75
N ALA A 26 -12.30 65.43 52.70
CA ALA A 26 -13.04 65.25 51.44
C ALA A 26 -13.27 66.61 50.73
N ALA A 27 -13.49 67.68 51.51
CA ALA A 27 -13.63 69.04 51.00
C ALA A 27 -12.37 69.57 50.30
N TRP A 28 -11.18 69.05 50.59
CA TRP A 28 -9.95 69.41 49.90
C TRP A 28 -9.91 68.87 48.48
N GLN A 29 -10.35 67.61 48.28
CA GLN A 29 -10.36 67.00 46.95
C GLN A 29 -11.35 67.65 45.99
N MET A 30 -12.36 68.35 46.52
CA MET A 30 -13.37 69.09 45.76
C MET A 30 -12.95 70.52 45.38
N LEU A 31 -11.83 71.05 45.90
CA LEU A 31 -11.34 72.40 45.57
C LEU A 31 -10.46 72.39 44.33
N ASP A 32 -10.48 73.45 43.53
CA ASP A 32 -9.53 73.60 42.42
C ASP A 32 -8.10 73.81 42.91
N LYS A 33 -7.13 73.37 42.11
CA LYS A 33 -5.69 73.46 42.44
C LYS A 33 -5.22 74.88 42.83
N PRO A 34 -5.66 75.96 42.17
CA PRO A 34 -5.24 77.33 42.55
C PRO A 34 -5.74 77.73 43.94
N LEU A 35 -6.98 77.37 44.32
CA LEU A 35 -7.51 77.66 45.65
C LEU A 35 -6.80 76.86 46.75
N ARG A 36 -6.35 75.63 46.44
CA ARG A 36 -5.53 74.84 47.35
C ARG A 36 -4.20 75.54 47.64
N SER A 37 -3.55 76.15 46.64
CA SER A 37 -2.28 76.86 46.83
C SER A 37 -2.38 77.99 47.85
N ILE A 38 -3.42 78.83 47.77
CA ILE A 38 -3.68 79.90 48.74
C ILE A 38 -3.90 79.36 50.14
N LEU A 39 -4.60 78.23 50.27
CA LEU A 39 -4.77 77.58 51.57
C LEU A 39 -3.46 76.99 52.12
N VAL A 40 -2.52 76.59 51.26
CA VAL A 40 -1.18 76.17 51.67
C VAL A 40 -0.37 77.39 52.15
N PHE A 41 -0.39 78.52 51.44
CA PHE A 41 0.17 79.78 51.94
C PHE A 41 -0.40 80.12 53.33
N ALA A 42 -1.72 80.03 53.48
CA ALA A 42 -2.43 80.19 54.76
C ALA A 42 -1.91 79.26 55.86
N ALA A 43 -1.74 77.97 55.54
CA ALA A 43 -1.29 76.95 56.49
C ALA A 43 0.18 77.11 56.90
N HIS A 44 1.02 77.63 56.00
CA HIS A 44 2.44 77.88 56.25
C HIS A 44 2.73 79.17 57.01
N GLU A 45 1.72 80.03 57.22
CA GLU A 45 1.88 81.33 57.89
C GLU A 45 3.01 82.16 57.24
N ALA A 46 3.06 82.17 55.89
CA ALA A 46 4.13 82.78 55.12
C ALA A 46 4.24 84.31 55.36
N GLU A 47 5.49 84.80 55.38
CA GLU A 47 5.89 86.19 55.61
C GLU A 47 6.72 86.72 54.42
N PRO A 48 6.72 88.05 54.15
CA PRO A 48 7.55 88.65 53.10
C PRO A 48 9.05 88.66 53.47
N PRO A 49 9.97 88.54 52.49
CA PRO A 49 11.42 88.57 52.73
C PRO A 49 11.88 89.93 53.29
N ALA A 50 12.90 89.91 54.17
CA ALA A 50 13.49 91.12 54.75
C ALA A 50 14.35 91.87 53.71
N ALA A 51 14.29 93.20 53.66
CA ALA A 51 15.07 94.03 52.74
C ALA A 51 16.58 93.98 53.08
N GLU A 52 17.44 93.66 52.10
CA GLU A 52 18.90 93.56 52.24
C GLU A 52 19.58 94.95 52.08
N ASP A 53 20.52 95.29 52.97
CA ASP A 53 21.50 96.39 52.82
C ASP A 53 22.79 95.84 52.16
N ASP A 54 23.39 96.60 51.23
CA ASP A 54 24.47 96.22 50.30
C ASP A 54 25.87 95.93 50.89
N ASP A 55 26.64 95.14 50.10
CA ASP A 55 28.10 94.95 50.05
C ASP A 55 28.85 94.11 51.12
N ASP A 56 28.90 92.78 50.92
CA ASP A 56 30.20 92.07 50.80
C ASP A 56 30.06 90.70 50.09
N ALA A 57 30.98 90.43 49.16
CA ALA A 57 30.87 89.39 48.15
C ALA A 57 31.43 88.01 48.58
N SER A 58 30.55 87.00 48.57
CA SER A 58 30.80 85.56 48.29
C SER A 58 31.66 84.73 49.29
N PRO A 59 31.46 83.38 49.42
CA PRO A 59 30.86 82.49 48.43
C PRO A 59 29.67 81.65 48.90
N SER A 60 28.81 81.36 47.93
CA SER A 60 27.78 80.33 47.88
C SER A 60 27.90 79.21 48.94
N ARG A 61 27.06 79.28 49.97
CA ARG A 61 26.72 78.11 50.79
C ARG A 61 25.20 77.94 50.78
N ARG A 62 24.72 77.08 49.90
CA ARG A 62 23.54 76.27 50.19
C ARG A 62 23.84 75.45 51.45
N PRO A 63 23.04 75.51 52.52
CA PRO A 63 22.98 74.42 53.48
C PRO A 63 22.12 73.33 52.85
N SER A 64 22.83 72.36 52.27
CA SER A 64 22.34 71.03 51.97
C SER A 64 21.54 70.47 53.14
N MET A 65 20.22 70.31 52.97
CA MET A 65 19.41 69.46 53.84
C MET A 65 19.90 68.01 53.76
N PRO A 66 19.85 67.23 54.86
CA PRO A 66 20.49 65.92 54.92
C PRO A 66 19.78 64.93 53.99
N ARG A 67 20.51 64.39 53.01
CA ARG A 67 20.18 63.11 52.38
C ARG A 67 20.86 62.01 53.17
N GLN A 68 20.08 61.18 53.86
CA GLN A 68 20.43 59.78 54.03
C GLN A 68 19.47 58.91 53.21
N ARG A 69 20.00 58.50 52.05
CA ARG A 69 19.66 57.26 51.33
C ARG A 69 19.98 56.07 52.25
N GLY A 70 19.33 54.92 52.19
CA GLY A 70 18.26 54.53 51.29
C GLY A 70 17.89 53.06 51.47
N ARG A 71 16.72 52.71 50.93
CA ARG A 71 16.46 51.39 50.37
C ARG A 71 15.69 51.60 49.08
N MET A 72 16.30 51.17 47.98
CA MET A 72 15.79 51.21 46.62
C MET A 72 14.30 50.82 46.55
N ARG A 73 13.50 51.62 45.84
CA ARG A 73 12.44 51.11 44.97
C ARG A 73 12.29 51.99 43.73
N ARG A 74 12.45 51.31 42.58
CA ARG A 74 12.09 51.69 41.21
C ARG A 74 10.73 52.42 41.16
N SER A 75 10.71 53.58 40.52
CA SER A 75 9.77 53.98 39.45
C SER A 75 9.58 55.51 39.50
N GLY A 76 9.88 56.16 38.37
CA GLY A 76 9.76 57.59 38.20
C GLY A 76 8.32 58.05 38.36
N ARG A 77 8.07 58.80 39.43
CA ARG A 77 7.09 59.88 39.42
C ARG A 77 7.92 61.14 39.60
N SER A 78 7.88 62.04 38.63
CA SER A 78 8.32 63.42 38.86
C SER A 78 7.69 63.85 40.17
N SER A 79 8.49 64.33 41.12
CA SER A 79 7.93 65.10 42.23
C SER A 79 7.06 66.16 41.57
N GLY A 80 5.73 66.02 41.68
CA GLY A 80 4.80 66.99 41.11
C GLY A 80 5.14 68.37 41.65
N SER A 81 4.77 69.41 40.91
CA SER A 81 5.01 70.78 41.36
C SER A 81 4.52 70.94 42.81
N SER A 82 5.28 71.68 43.61
CA SER A 82 4.89 71.99 44.99
C SER A 82 3.46 72.55 45.01
N HIS A 83 2.70 72.31 46.06
CA HIS A 83 1.33 72.85 46.18
C HIS A 83 1.29 74.38 46.04
N MET A 84 2.41 75.06 46.31
CA MET A 84 2.58 76.50 46.09
C MET A 84 2.70 76.87 44.61
N ASP A 85 3.32 76.00 43.80
CA ASP A 85 3.50 76.19 42.35
C ASP A 85 2.16 76.07 41.59
N TRP A 86 1.07 75.70 42.25
CA TRP A 86 -0.28 75.70 41.69
C TRP A 86 -0.92 77.09 41.66
N LEU A 87 -0.25 78.11 42.23
CA LEU A 87 -0.65 79.49 42.08
C LEU A 87 -0.36 79.94 40.63
N PRO A 88 -1.36 80.42 39.86
CA PRO A 88 -1.13 80.87 38.49
C PRO A 88 -0.24 82.12 38.45
N LYS A 89 0.52 82.31 37.36
CA LYS A 89 1.36 83.51 37.18
C LYS A 89 0.51 84.79 37.02
N PRO A 90 1.05 85.98 37.35
CA PRO A 90 0.31 87.25 37.28
C PRO A 90 -0.40 87.51 35.94
N ASP A 91 0.27 87.26 34.81
CA ASP A 91 -0.33 87.42 33.47
C ASP A 91 -1.59 86.58 33.25
N ALA A 92 -1.57 85.33 33.71
CA ALA A 92 -2.71 84.41 33.58
C ALA A 92 -3.87 84.80 34.51
N ILE A 93 -3.57 85.37 35.68
CA ILE A 93 -4.58 85.84 36.63
C ILE A 93 -5.35 87.04 36.07
N ILE A 94 -4.64 87.94 35.37
CA ILE A 94 -5.20 89.15 34.77
C ILE A 94 -5.99 88.80 33.49
N ALA A 95 -5.51 87.85 32.68
CA ALA A 95 -6.13 87.49 31.40
C ALA A 95 -7.36 86.57 31.52
N ASP A 96 -7.46 85.73 32.56
CA ASP A 96 -8.42 84.63 32.63
C ASP A 96 -9.66 84.97 33.50
N GLN A 97 -10.87 84.88 32.91
CA GLN A 97 -12.15 85.30 33.51
C GLN A 97 -13.00 84.23 34.27
N PRO A 98 -12.51 83.07 34.74
CA PRO A 98 -13.31 82.22 35.64
C PRO A 98 -13.02 82.47 37.13
N PHE A 99 -11.97 83.24 37.48
CA PHE A 99 -11.57 83.46 38.87
C PHE A 99 -12.38 84.56 39.56
N SER A 100 -12.72 84.36 40.84
CA SER A 100 -13.35 85.42 41.63
C SER A 100 -12.40 86.61 41.82
N THR A 101 -12.93 87.83 41.83
CA THR A 101 -12.13 89.06 42.03
C THR A 101 -11.25 89.02 43.28
N ALA A 102 -11.76 88.42 44.36
CA ALA A 102 -11.02 88.22 45.61
C ALA A 102 -9.85 87.23 45.47
N PHE A 103 -9.99 86.19 44.64
CA PHE A 103 -8.90 85.26 44.35
C PHE A 103 -7.82 85.93 43.51
N GLN A 104 -8.20 86.69 42.48
CA GLN A 104 -7.27 87.39 41.60
C GLN A 104 -6.42 88.40 42.39
N LEU A 105 -7.05 89.19 43.26
CA LEU A 105 -6.34 90.13 44.14
C LEU A 105 -5.40 89.42 45.13
N ALA A 106 -5.83 88.29 45.71
CA ALA A 106 -5.00 87.53 46.64
C ALA A 106 -3.75 86.95 45.96
N ALA A 107 -3.90 86.42 44.75
CA ALA A 107 -2.78 85.85 44.01
C ALA A 107 -1.77 86.93 43.55
N LEU A 108 -2.24 88.10 43.11
CA LEU A 108 -1.38 89.23 42.75
C LEU A 108 -0.59 89.78 43.96
N LEU A 109 -1.24 89.90 45.13
CA LEU A 109 -0.57 90.36 46.35
C LEU A 109 0.53 89.41 46.83
N ILE A 110 0.34 88.10 46.66
CA ILE A 110 1.35 87.10 47.01
C ILE A 110 2.57 87.22 46.08
N HIS A 111 2.36 87.34 44.77
CA HIS A 111 3.48 87.52 43.82
C HIS A 111 4.23 88.84 44.00
N LYS A 112 3.52 89.95 44.26
CA LYS A 112 4.13 91.26 44.51
C LYS A 112 5.08 91.26 45.72
N GLN A 113 4.79 90.43 46.72
CA GLN A 113 5.56 90.38 47.96
C GLN A 113 6.65 89.31 47.99
N LEU A 114 6.45 88.17 47.31
CA LEU A 114 7.42 87.06 47.31
C LEU A 114 8.37 87.07 46.11
N ASP A 115 7.94 87.61 44.96
CA ASP A 115 8.67 87.56 43.69
C ASP A 115 8.96 88.98 43.15
N ALA A 116 9.38 89.90 44.02
CA ALA A 116 9.57 91.33 43.72
C ALA A 116 10.50 91.59 42.51
N ASP A 117 11.56 90.79 42.35
CA ASP A 117 12.53 90.91 41.24
C ASP A 117 11.91 90.60 39.85
N SER A 118 10.76 89.93 39.83
CA SER A 118 10.05 89.54 38.60
C SER A 118 8.71 90.27 38.40
N TRP A 119 8.46 91.30 39.20
CA TRP A 119 7.23 92.09 39.15
C TRP A 119 7.28 93.12 38.02
N ASP A 120 6.24 93.15 37.17
CA ASP A 120 6.07 94.17 36.14
C ASP A 120 5.25 95.36 36.70
N GLU A 121 5.80 96.57 36.62
CA GLU A 121 5.13 97.81 37.06
C GLU A 121 3.76 98.02 36.37
N ALA A 122 3.54 97.45 35.18
CA ALA A 122 2.25 97.52 34.50
C ALA A 122 1.10 96.88 35.30
N TRP A 123 1.37 95.84 36.10
CA TRP A 123 0.37 95.12 36.88
C TRP A 123 -0.15 95.91 38.09
N ASP A 124 0.55 96.96 38.53
CA ASP A 124 0.11 97.83 39.64
C ASP A 124 -1.23 98.50 39.32
N SER A 125 -1.50 98.78 38.06
CA SER A 125 -2.75 99.38 37.59
C SER A 125 -3.96 98.45 37.72
N GLU A 126 -3.79 97.14 37.50
CA GLU A 126 -4.85 96.14 37.66
C GLU A 126 -5.00 95.71 39.14
N GLU A 127 -3.89 95.64 39.88
CA GLU A 127 -3.90 95.43 41.32
C GLU A 127 -4.72 96.51 42.04
N THR A 128 -4.51 97.79 41.71
CA THR A 128 -5.27 98.91 42.29
C THR A 128 -6.75 98.84 41.92
N LYS A 129 -7.11 98.54 40.67
CA LYS A 129 -8.52 98.34 40.27
C LYS A 129 -9.20 97.22 41.05
N LEU A 130 -8.56 96.05 41.17
CA LEU A 130 -9.11 94.92 41.92
C LEU A 130 -9.23 95.23 43.42
N ARG A 131 -8.27 95.97 43.98
CA ARG A 131 -8.32 96.47 45.36
C ARG A 131 -9.53 97.38 45.59
N GLU A 132 -9.81 98.32 44.70
CA GLU A 132 -10.99 99.19 44.76
C GLU A 132 -12.31 98.39 44.67
N VAL A 133 -12.38 97.40 43.78
CA VAL A 133 -13.56 96.52 43.64
C VAL A 133 -13.81 95.71 44.92
N CYS A 134 -12.75 95.20 45.55
CA CYS A 134 -12.85 94.47 46.82
C CYS A 134 -13.21 95.39 48.00
N MET A 135 -12.74 96.65 48.02
CA MET A 135 -13.20 97.67 48.98
C MET A 135 -14.69 97.97 48.84
N ALA A 136 -15.18 98.06 47.59
CA ALA A 136 -16.57 98.45 47.31
C ALA A 136 -17.60 97.32 47.52
N LYS A 137 -17.31 96.11 47.01
CA LYS A 137 -18.26 94.97 47.03
C LYS A 137 -18.13 94.09 48.29
N GLY A 138 -17.04 94.25 49.04
CA GLY A 138 -16.69 93.38 50.14
C GLY A 138 -16.25 91.99 49.69
N VAL A 139 -15.62 91.25 50.60
CA VAL A 139 -15.03 89.94 50.33
C VAL A 139 -15.70 88.86 51.19
N HIS A 140 -15.79 87.64 50.68
CA HIS A 140 -16.36 86.51 51.43
C HIS A 140 -15.63 86.29 52.76
N PRO A 141 -16.32 85.99 53.89
CA PRO A 141 -15.71 85.88 55.22
C PRO A 141 -14.51 84.93 55.33
N VAL A 142 -14.47 83.90 54.47
CA VAL A 142 -13.35 82.95 54.41
C VAL A 142 -12.02 83.63 54.07
N TRP A 143 -12.01 84.71 53.30
CA TRP A 143 -10.78 85.45 53.01
C TRP A 143 -10.24 86.21 54.21
N HIS A 144 -11.11 86.67 55.12
CA HIS A 144 -10.66 87.19 56.41
C HIS A 144 -9.98 86.10 57.23
N THR A 145 -10.57 84.90 57.27
CA THR A 145 -9.96 83.78 58.00
C THR A 145 -8.61 83.36 57.42
N ILE A 146 -8.36 83.58 56.13
CA ILE A 146 -7.06 83.35 55.50
C ILE A 146 -6.09 84.48 55.88
N ALA A 147 -6.52 85.74 55.79
CA ALA A 147 -5.72 86.91 56.12
C ALA A 147 -5.27 86.98 57.59
N GLU A 148 -6.07 86.43 58.51
CA GLU A 148 -5.67 86.26 59.92
C GLU A 148 -4.49 85.29 60.11
N LYS A 149 -4.21 84.42 59.12
CA LYS A 149 -3.20 83.36 59.22
C LYS A 149 -1.93 83.67 58.45
N THR A 150 -1.95 84.60 57.50
CA THR A 150 -0.76 84.99 56.73
C THR A 150 -0.65 86.49 56.60
N THR A 151 0.54 87.02 56.88
CA THR A 151 0.84 88.46 56.72
C THR A 151 0.78 88.89 55.25
N LEU A 152 1.06 87.97 54.31
CA LEU A 152 1.00 88.26 52.87
C LEU A 152 -0.36 88.83 52.40
N LEU A 153 -1.45 88.35 53.00
CA LEU A 153 -2.82 88.75 52.66
C LEU A 153 -3.46 89.65 53.71
N ALA A 154 -2.68 90.26 54.62
CA ALA A 154 -3.21 91.07 55.72
C ALA A 154 -4.14 92.22 55.26
N GLN A 155 -3.94 92.75 54.04
CA GLN A 155 -4.80 93.77 53.44
C GLN A 155 -6.28 93.33 53.36
N PHE A 156 -6.55 92.02 53.24
CA PHE A 156 -7.92 91.51 53.21
C PHE A 156 -8.70 91.71 54.52
N LEU A 157 -8.02 91.97 55.64
CA LEU A 157 -8.69 92.34 56.89
C LEU A 157 -9.34 93.73 56.83
N ALA A 158 -8.86 94.61 55.94
CA ALA A 158 -9.40 95.95 55.76
C ALA A 158 -10.65 96.00 54.86
N PHE A 159 -10.94 94.97 54.07
CA PHE A 159 -12.13 94.92 53.22
C PHE A 159 -13.41 94.56 54.02
N PRO A 160 -14.60 95.06 53.67
CA PRO A 160 -15.85 94.70 54.35
C PRO A 160 -16.29 93.25 54.07
N LYS A 161 -16.92 92.55 55.03
CA LYS A 161 -17.43 91.17 54.88
C LYS A 161 -18.72 91.11 54.05
N GLY A 162 -18.70 90.41 52.90
CA GLY A 162 -19.88 90.20 52.03
C GLY A 162 -20.83 89.07 52.50
N LYS A 163 -22.15 89.19 52.27
CA LYS A 163 -23.16 88.15 52.62
C LYS A 163 -23.05 86.91 51.70
N ALA A 164 -22.88 85.72 52.28
CA ALA A 164 -22.84 84.45 51.52
C ALA A 164 -24.26 83.97 51.15
N ALA A 165 -24.55 83.78 49.86
CA ALA A 165 -25.82 83.21 49.39
C ALA A 165 -25.77 81.67 49.40
N LYS A 166 -26.67 81.01 50.13
CA LYS A 166 -26.88 79.54 50.06
C LYS A 166 -27.82 79.21 48.90
N LYS A 167 -27.39 78.39 47.93
CA LYS A 167 -28.29 77.78 46.93
C LYS A 167 -28.88 76.48 47.48
N SER A 168 -30.17 76.25 47.23
CA SER A 168 -30.95 75.07 47.61
C SER A 168 -31.54 74.35 46.39
N ALA A 169 -31.62 73.01 46.45
CA ALA A 169 -32.74 72.12 46.10
C ALA A 169 -32.40 70.88 45.23
N LYS A 170 -32.98 69.74 45.65
CA LYS A 170 -32.85 68.33 45.24
C LYS A 170 -33.37 68.01 43.82
N LYS A 171 -32.76 67.02 43.15
CA LYS A 171 -33.42 66.20 42.10
C LYS A 171 -33.27 64.71 42.45
N SER A 172 -34.39 64.01 42.58
CA SER A 172 -34.47 62.55 42.67
C SER A 172 -34.16 61.94 41.31
N ILE A 173 -33.33 60.88 41.24
CA ILE A 173 -33.10 60.09 40.02
C ILE A 173 -34.29 59.16 39.80
N ASP A 174 -34.74 59.07 38.55
CA ASP A 174 -35.76 58.12 38.11
C ASP A 174 -35.18 56.70 38.06
N SER A 175 -35.94 55.71 38.56
CA SER A 175 -35.50 54.31 38.60
C SER A 175 -35.30 53.71 37.22
N GLU A 176 -35.97 54.23 36.18
CA GLU A 176 -35.87 53.70 34.81
C GLU A 176 -34.47 53.85 34.19
N VAL A 177 -33.68 54.83 34.67
CA VAL A 177 -32.29 55.07 34.21
C VAL A 177 -31.37 53.88 34.54
N PHE A 178 -31.77 53.01 35.47
CA PHE A 178 -30.99 51.85 35.90
C PHE A 178 -31.25 50.58 35.08
N ARG A 179 -32.03 50.64 34.00
CA ARG A 179 -32.23 49.51 33.05
C ARG A 179 -31.07 49.35 32.07
N ILE A 180 -29.86 49.25 32.59
CA ILE A 180 -28.64 49.06 31.82
C ILE A 180 -28.06 47.67 32.05
N ASP A 181 -27.17 47.22 31.15
CA ASP A 181 -26.34 46.05 31.40
C ASP A 181 -25.21 46.44 32.36
N PRO A 182 -25.12 45.86 33.57
CA PRO A 182 -24.05 46.18 34.52
C PRO A 182 -22.65 45.83 33.99
N SER A 183 -22.52 44.98 32.97
CA SER A 183 -21.23 44.59 32.39
C SER A 183 -20.68 45.61 31.38
N ASP A 184 -21.55 46.44 30.79
CA ASP A 184 -21.14 47.52 29.92
C ASP A 184 -20.61 48.72 30.74
N SER A 185 -19.31 48.92 30.65
CA SER A 185 -18.61 49.98 31.37
C SER A 185 -19.08 51.38 30.97
N GLU A 186 -19.51 51.61 29.73
CA GLU A 186 -19.92 52.93 29.27
C GLU A 186 -21.28 53.31 29.85
N SER A 187 -22.30 52.46 29.70
CA SER A 187 -23.62 52.70 30.31
C SER A 187 -23.55 52.76 31.84
N LEU A 188 -22.74 51.91 32.48
CA LEU A 188 -22.53 51.96 33.93
C LEU A 188 -21.88 53.28 34.35
N THR A 189 -20.89 53.80 33.62
CA THR A 189 -20.30 55.12 33.95
C THR A 189 -21.31 56.25 33.81
N ALA A 190 -22.17 56.24 32.79
CA ALA A 190 -23.20 57.26 32.60
C ALA A 190 -24.20 57.29 33.78
N VAL A 191 -24.64 56.13 34.25
CA VAL A 191 -25.53 56.01 35.41
C VAL A 191 -24.84 56.46 36.71
N LEU A 192 -23.56 56.12 36.89
CA LEU A 192 -22.78 56.57 38.04
C LEU A 192 -22.56 58.10 38.04
N GLN A 193 -22.38 58.73 36.88
CA GLN A 193 -22.28 60.19 36.77
C GLN A 193 -23.59 60.88 37.18
N LEU A 194 -24.73 60.32 36.80
CA LEU A 194 -26.05 60.81 37.23
C LEU A 194 -26.22 60.63 38.75
N ALA A 195 -25.76 59.50 39.31
CA ALA A 195 -25.75 59.24 40.76
C ALA A 195 -24.90 60.27 41.55
N ILE A 196 -23.75 60.70 41.00
CA ILE A 196 -22.92 61.76 41.63
C ILE A 196 -23.68 63.07 41.75
N ASN A 197 -24.47 63.44 40.74
CA ASN A 197 -25.21 64.69 40.73
C ASN A 197 -26.38 64.71 41.72
N ALA A 198 -26.95 63.54 42.04
CA ALA A 198 -28.06 63.41 43.00
C ALA A 198 -27.63 63.14 44.44
N ALA A 199 -26.37 62.77 44.68
CA ALA A 199 -25.85 62.59 46.02
C ALA A 199 -25.79 63.93 46.81
N ASP A 200 -26.12 63.90 48.09
CA ASP A 200 -26.12 65.09 48.97
C ASP A 200 -24.82 65.19 49.80
N ASP A 201 -24.16 64.07 50.08
CA ASP A 201 -22.95 63.99 50.91
C ASP A 201 -21.67 63.95 50.05
N ALA A 202 -20.62 64.63 50.53
CA ALA A 202 -19.34 64.69 49.82
C ALA A 202 -18.62 63.33 49.77
N GLU A 203 -18.91 62.43 50.72
CA GLU A 203 -18.30 61.11 50.84
C GLU A 203 -18.77 60.16 49.73
N THR A 204 -20.08 60.05 49.47
CA THR A 204 -20.61 59.29 48.32
C THR A 204 -20.12 59.82 46.97
N LYS A 205 -20.06 61.15 46.79
CA LYS A 205 -19.58 61.73 45.52
C LYS A 205 -18.14 61.34 45.21
N VAL A 206 -17.26 61.42 46.21
CA VAL A 206 -15.85 61.03 46.05
C VAL A 206 -15.72 59.54 45.79
N ALA A 207 -16.50 58.71 46.51
CA ALA A 207 -16.48 57.27 46.32
C ALA A 207 -16.99 56.86 44.93
N LEU A 208 -18.08 57.46 44.44
CA LEU A 208 -18.59 57.24 43.08
C LEU A 208 -17.58 57.70 42.01
N GLN A 209 -16.95 58.87 42.19
CA GLN A 209 -15.93 59.37 41.27
C GLN A 209 -14.72 58.42 41.19
N LYS A 210 -14.33 57.83 42.32
CA LYS A 210 -13.26 56.83 42.38
C LYS A 210 -13.62 55.58 41.57
N VAL A 211 -14.87 55.12 41.65
CA VAL A 211 -15.36 53.98 40.85
C VAL A 211 -15.41 54.31 39.35
N ILE A 212 -15.88 55.51 38.97
CA ILE A 212 -15.86 55.95 37.56
C ILE A 212 -14.44 56.02 37.01
N ASN A 213 -13.47 56.48 37.81
CA ASN A 213 -12.06 56.49 37.44
C ASN A 213 -11.45 55.08 37.34
N GLN A 214 -11.96 54.11 38.11
CA GLN A 214 -11.56 52.69 37.98
C GLN A 214 -12.10 52.10 36.68
N LEU A 215 -13.39 52.34 36.38
CA LEU A 215 -14.06 51.92 35.15
C LEU A 215 -13.38 52.47 33.90
N SER A 216 -13.23 53.79 33.80
CA SER A 216 -12.55 54.44 32.67
C SER A 216 -11.07 54.05 32.52
N GLY A 217 -10.44 53.56 33.60
CA GLY A 217 -9.06 53.08 33.61
C GLY A 217 -8.91 51.58 33.39
N GLY A 218 -10.00 50.83 33.14
CA GLY A 218 -9.98 49.37 32.97
C GLY A 218 -9.51 48.60 34.22
N ARG A 219 -9.64 49.18 35.41
CA ARG A 219 -9.20 48.57 36.67
C ARG A 219 -10.35 47.85 37.36
N PRO A 220 -10.09 46.75 38.10
CA PRO A 220 -11.13 46.07 38.85
C PRO A 220 -11.77 47.02 39.87
N ILE A 221 -13.10 47.06 39.87
CA ILE A 221 -13.86 47.93 40.76
C ILE A 221 -13.78 47.36 42.18
N GLN A 222 -13.44 48.23 43.14
CA GLN A 222 -13.55 47.93 44.56
C GLN A 222 -14.46 48.98 45.19
N PRO A 223 -15.77 48.71 45.25
CA PRO A 223 -16.73 49.66 45.78
C PRO A 223 -16.47 49.84 47.28
N ASP A 224 -16.47 51.10 47.74
CA ASP A 224 -16.36 51.39 49.17
C ASP A 224 -17.57 50.81 49.91
N ALA A 225 -17.39 50.38 51.17
CA ALA A 225 -18.44 49.71 51.94
C ALA A 225 -19.73 50.55 52.05
N HIS A 226 -19.57 51.89 52.05
CA HIS A 226 -20.68 52.84 52.05
C HIS A 226 -21.49 52.84 50.74
N LEU A 227 -20.83 52.63 49.59
CA LEU A 227 -21.52 52.52 48.28
C LEU A 227 -22.34 51.22 48.15
N MET A 228 -22.06 50.21 48.97
CA MET A 228 -22.82 48.96 49.01
C MET A 228 -24.04 49.03 49.95
N ALA A 229 -24.20 50.13 50.69
CA ALA A 229 -25.21 50.34 51.72
C ALA A 229 -26.15 51.54 51.42
N LEU A 230 -26.23 51.99 50.17
CA LEU A 230 -27.02 53.15 49.76
C LEU A 230 -28.53 52.88 49.92
N LYS A 231 -29.31 53.95 50.13
CA LYS A 231 -30.76 53.90 50.38
C LYS A 231 -31.53 54.70 49.34
N GLY A 232 -32.81 54.38 49.16
CA GLY A 232 -33.67 55.01 48.15
C GLY A 232 -33.31 54.58 46.73
N THR A 233 -33.53 55.44 45.73
CA THR A 233 -33.23 55.12 44.32
C THR A 233 -31.74 54.88 44.05
N LEU A 234 -30.84 55.39 44.90
CA LEU A 234 -29.41 55.11 44.84
C LEU A 234 -29.04 53.68 45.27
N ALA A 235 -29.95 52.92 45.89
CA ALA A 235 -29.70 51.50 46.19
C ALA A 235 -29.49 50.66 44.92
N PHE A 236 -30.06 51.07 43.78
CA PHE A 236 -29.80 50.44 42.48
C PHE A 236 -28.34 50.58 42.04
N VAL A 237 -27.64 51.66 42.43
CA VAL A 237 -26.20 51.78 42.20
C VAL A 237 -25.44 50.69 42.96
N SER A 238 -25.82 50.42 44.20
CA SER A 238 -25.22 49.32 44.98
C SER A 238 -25.43 47.96 44.29
N LEU A 239 -26.62 47.71 43.75
CA LEU A 239 -26.96 46.47 43.03
C LEU A 239 -26.19 46.34 41.71
N HIS A 240 -26.08 47.41 40.93
CA HIS A 240 -25.28 47.42 39.69
C HIS A 240 -23.80 47.16 39.96
N LEU A 241 -23.23 47.81 40.98
CA LEU A 241 -21.86 47.58 41.39
C LEU A 241 -21.66 46.15 41.89
N SER A 242 -22.61 45.59 42.64
CA SER A 242 -22.51 44.22 43.15
C SER A 242 -22.48 43.19 42.04
N ILE A 243 -23.33 43.37 41.02
CA ILE A 243 -23.37 42.51 39.84
C ILE A 243 -22.08 42.68 39.01
N HIS A 244 -21.58 43.90 38.82
CA HIS A 244 -20.35 44.14 38.07
C HIS A 244 -19.11 43.56 38.78
N SER A 245 -18.98 43.72 40.10
CA SER A 245 -17.83 43.24 40.87
C SER A 245 -17.94 41.81 41.39
N GLY A 246 -19.08 41.13 41.19
CA GLY A 246 -19.32 39.76 41.68
C GLY A 246 -19.36 39.65 43.21
N THR A 247 -19.74 40.73 43.90
CA THR A 247 -19.79 40.79 45.38
C THR A 247 -21.23 40.67 45.87
N SER A 248 -21.47 40.02 47.01
CA SER A 248 -22.83 39.85 47.53
C SER A 248 -23.41 41.15 48.12
N LEU A 249 -24.66 41.46 47.78
CA LEU A 249 -25.39 42.60 48.34
C LEU A 249 -26.04 42.25 49.68
N GLY A 250 -26.06 43.20 50.62
CA GLY A 250 -26.74 43.02 51.91
C GLY A 250 -28.27 42.89 51.76
N LYS A 251 -28.90 42.03 52.59
CA LYS A 251 -30.37 41.84 52.59
C LYS A 251 -31.17 43.14 52.82
N ALA A 252 -30.58 44.10 53.53
CA ALA A 252 -31.23 45.38 53.82
C ALA A 252 -31.28 46.31 52.60
N THR A 253 -30.24 46.32 51.77
CA THR A 253 -30.19 47.12 50.54
C THR A 253 -31.00 46.49 49.41
N LEU A 254 -31.02 45.16 49.31
CA LEU A 254 -31.95 44.47 48.40
C LEU A 254 -33.42 44.81 48.70
N LYS A 255 -33.81 44.85 49.98
CA LYS A 255 -35.16 45.32 50.38
C LYS A 255 -35.41 46.79 50.02
N ALA A 256 -34.37 47.62 50.02
CA ALA A 256 -34.49 49.01 49.59
C ALA A 256 -34.69 49.13 48.07
N CYS A 257 -34.05 48.27 47.27
CA CYS A 257 -34.29 48.17 45.82
C CYS A 257 -35.71 47.69 45.51
N THR A 258 -36.17 46.62 46.17
CA THR A 258 -37.52 46.07 45.92
C THR A 258 -38.64 47.03 46.31
N THR A 259 -38.44 47.83 47.35
CA THR A 259 -39.40 48.88 47.75
C THR A 259 -39.39 50.08 46.80
N ALA A 260 -38.28 50.34 46.11
CA ALA A 260 -38.17 51.44 45.14
C ALA A 260 -38.73 51.07 43.77
N ASN A 261 -38.34 49.90 43.22
CA ASN A 261 -38.91 49.35 41.99
C ASN A 261 -38.72 47.82 42.00
N LYS A 262 -39.82 47.11 42.19
CA LYS A 262 -39.82 45.65 42.31
C LYS A 262 -39.40 44.98 41.01
N ASP A 263 -39.97 45.41 39.89
CA ASP A 263 -39.75 44.82 38.56
C ASP A 263 -38.29 44.93 38.12
N LEU A 264 -37.67 46.09 38.31
CA LEU A 264 -36.26 46.31 38.01
C LEU A 264 -35.33 45.45 38.89
N THR A 265 -35.69 45.27 40.16
CA THR A 265 -34.90 44.46 41.10
C THR A 265 -34.94 42.98 40.71
N GLU A 266 -36.12 42.47 40.34
CA GLU A 266 -36.28 41.09 39.86
C GLU A 266 -35.53 40.86 38.54
N ALA A 267 -35.55 41.82 37.61
CA ALA A 267 -34.81 41.74 36.35
C ALA A 267 -33.29 41.69 36.54
N LEU A 268 -32.73 42.50 37.45
CA LEU A 268 -31.29 42.51 37.75
C LEU A 268 -30.84 41.25 38.52
N GLN A 269 -31.68 40.71 39.41
CA GLN A 269 -31.42 39.44 40.08
C GLN A 269 -31.47 38.25 39.11
N ASP A 270 -32.37 38.27 38.13
CA ASP A 270 -32.41 37.26 37.09
C ASP A 270 -31.14 37.29 36.21
N LEU A 271 -30.64 38.47 35.86
CA LEU A 271 -29.34 38.61 35.19
C LEU A 271 -28.18 38.04 36.03
N GLU A 272 -28.17 38.29 37.34
CA GLU A 272 -27.17 37.71 38.26
C GLU A 272 -27.23 36.18 38.29
N MET A 273 -28.43 35.59 38.27
CA MET A 273 -28.62 34.13 38.18
C MET A 273 -28.16 33.53 36.85
N LEU A 274 -28.43 34.21 35.73
CA LEU A 274 -27.99 33.78 34.39
C LEU A 274 -26.45 33.82 34.27
N ARG A 275 -25.79 34.85 34.83
CA ARG A 275 -24.32 34.91 34.86
C ARG A 275 -23.67 33.79 35.68
N ASN A 276 -24.39 33.26 36.66
CA ASN A 276 -23.94 32.14 37.48
C ASN A 276 -24.29 30.76 36.88
N GLY A 277 -24.87 30.71 35.67
CA GLY A 277 -25.16 29.46 34.97
C GLY A 277 -26.54 28.86 35.23
N THR A 278 -27.47 29.61 35.85
CA THR A 278 -28.79 29.09 36.24
C THR A 278 -29.93 29.77 35.48
N VAL A 279 -30.63 29.03 34.63
CA VAL A 279 -31.84 29.47 33.92
C VAL A 279 -33.08 29.05 34.71
N SER A 280 -33.74 30.01 35.38
CA SER A 280 -34.86 29.73 36.28
C SER A 280 -36.23 29.63 35.58
N ASP A 281 -36.51 30.50 34.61
CA ASP A 281 -37.79 30.53 33.87
C ASP A 281 -37.60 30.86 32.37
N TRP A 282 -37.28 29.84 31.59
CA TRP A 282 -37.04 29.94 30.14
C TRP A 282 -38.22 30.53 29.35
N LYS A 283 -39.47 30.20 29.72
CA LYS A 283 -40.66 30.69 29.02
C LYS A 283 -40.88 32.18 29.24
N ALA A 284 -40.64 32.67 30.46
CA ALA A 284 -40.74 34.08 30.77
C ALA A 284 -39.68 34.92 30.02
N ILE A 285 -38.46 34.40 29.88
CA ILE A 285 -37.36 35.09 29.18
C ILE A 285 -37.62 35.23 27.67
N LEU A 286 -38.17 34.18 27.03
CA LEU A 286 -38.56 34.21 25.62
C LEU A 286 -39.61 35.30 25.35
N ALA A 287 -40.56 35.50 26.28
CA ALA A 287 -41.66 36.46 26.15
C ALA A 287 -41.26 37.94 26.25
N LEU A 288 -39.99 38.28 26.50
CA LEU A 288 -39.65 39.61 27.01
C LEU A 288 -39.90 40.83 26.09
N THR A 289 -39.60 40.92 24.82
CA THR A 289 -39.93 42.02 23.86
C THR A 289 -39.50 43.47 24.14
N ALA A 290 -39.15 43.87 25.36
CA ALA A 290 -38.62 45.21 25.63
C ALA A 290 -37.21 45.37 25.02
N ASP A 291 -36.96 46.52 24.39
CA ASP A 291 -35.71 46.87 23.70
C ASP A 291 -34.78 47.72 24.59
N ASP A 292 -34.67 47.33 25.86
CA ASP A 292 -33.74 47.92 26.83
C ASP A 292 -32.49 47.04 27.01
N ALA A 293 -31.34 47.69 27.27
CA ALA A 293 -30.04 47.02 27.35
C ALA A 293 -30.02 45.86 28.35
N LEU A 294 -30.73 46.00 29.48
CA LEU A 294 -30.86 44.96 30.48
C LEU A 294 -31.61 43.70 29.96
N THR A 295 -32.67 43.88 29.18
CA THR A 295 -33.47 42.77 28.63
C THR A 295 -32.72 42.05 27.52
N LEU A 296 -31.99 42.79 26.67
CA LEU A 296 -31.10 42.20 25.65
C LEU A 296 -29.99 41.36 26.28
N ALA A 297 -29.35 41.84 27.34
CA ALA A 297 -28.31 41.10 28.07
C ALA A 297 -28.84 39.78 28.66
N ARG A 298 -30.02 39.82 29.30
CA ARG A 298 -30.69 38.61 29.82
C ARG A 298 -31.02 37.62 28.72
N ARG A 299 -31.54 38.08 27.57
CA ARG A 299 -31.85 37.22 26.41
C ARG A 299 -30.60 36.56 25.84
N ARG A 300 -29.52 37.31 25.62
CA ARG A 300 -28.25 36.78 25.10
C ARG A 300 -27.67 35.70 26.02
N LEU A 301 -27.60 35.97 27.32
CA LEU A 301 -27.10 35.00 28.30
C LEU A 301 -27.99 33.76 28.39
N ALA A 302 -29.32 33.93 28.38
CA ALA A 302 -30.24 32.81 28.41
C ALA A 302 -30.13 31.93 27.15
N TRP A 303 -29.98 32.52 25.95
CA TRP A 303 -29.75 31.78 24.71
C TRP A 303 -28.40 31.05 24.71
N SER A 304 -27.35 31.66 25.28
CA SER A 304 -26.04 30.98 25.42
C SER A 304 -26.09 29.73 26.33
N GLN A 305 -27.06 29.69 27.24
CA GLN A 305 -27.28 28.59 28.20
C GLN A 305 -28.63 27.91 27.97
N ALA A 306 -29.10 27.86 26.72
CA ALA A 306 -30.43 27.36 26.40
C ALA A 306 -30.63 25.93 26.94
N PRO A 307 -31.68 25.67 27.75
CA PRO A 307 -31.96 24.33 28.28
C PRO A 307 -32.41 23.38 27.17
N ALA A 308 -32.31 22.06 27.39
CA ALA A 308 -32.75 21.05 26.41
C ALA A 308 -34.22 21.20 25.95
N SER A 309 -35.08 21.86 26.75
CA SER A 309 -36.45 22.18 26.36
C SER A 309 -36.57 23.15 25.18
N ALA A 310 -35.49 23.87 24.83
CA ALA A 310 -35.41 24.76 23.68
C ALA A 310 -35.38 24.02 22.32
N GLU A 311 -35.09 22.71 22.31
CA GLU A 311 -35.14 21.87 21.10
C GLU A 311 -36.54 21.82 20.46
N ASN A 312 -37.61 22.03 21.24
CA ASN A 312 -38.99 22.00 20.75
C ASN A 312 -39.47 23.34 20.14
N LEU A 313 -38.58 24.33 20.01
CA LEU A 313 -38.92 25.65 19.45
C LEU A 313 -39.02 25.60 17.91
N SER A 314 -39.75 26.55 17.33
CA SER A 314 -39.88 26.68 15.87
C SER A 314 -38.58 27.20 15.22
N SER A 315 -38.41 26.93 13.93
CA SER A 315 -37.23 27.36 13.16
C SER A 315 -37.00 28.88 13.25
N LYS A 316 -38.08 29.66 13.22
CA LYS A 316 -38.04 31.13 13.35
C LYS A 316 -37.52 31.58 14.70
N GLN A 317 -37.98 30.96 15.78
CA GLN A 317 -37.56 31.32 17.14
C GLN A 317 -36.09 30.97 17.38
N LEU A 318 -35.62 29.85 16.82
CA LEU A 318 -34.21 29.47 16.89
C LEU A 318 -33.34 30.42 16.05
N SER A 319 -33.81 30.86 14.88
CA SER A 319 -33.11 31.86 14.07
C SER A 319 -33.00 33.22 14.76
N GLU A 320 -34.03 33.64 15.50
CA GLU A 320 -34.00 34.86 16.31
C GLU A 320 -32.96 34.74 17.44
N GLY A 321 -32.90 33.58 18.09
CA GLY A 321 -31.87 33.28 19.10
C GLY A 321 -30.45 33.30 18.53
N LEU A 322 -30.25 32.70 17.36
CA LEU A 322 -28.95 32.69 16.66
C LEU A 322 -28.53 34.10 16.23
N ASN A 323 -29.44 34.92 15.70
CA ASN A 323 -29.14 36.32 15.36
C ASN A 323 -28.71 37.12 16.60
N LEU A 324 -29.37 36.92 17.74
CA LEU A 324 -29.02 37.59 19.00
C LEU A 324 -27.64 37.19 19.53
N LEU A 325 -27.22 35.94 19.31
CA LEU A 325 -25.88 35.45 19.67
C LEU A 325 -24.83 35.93 18.66
N GLY A 326 -25.15 35.94 17.37
CA GLY A 326 -24.28 36.44 16.30
C GLY A 326 -23.98 37.94 16.43
N GLU A 327 -24.98 38.77 16.75
CA GLU A 327 -24.80 40.19 17.07
C GLU A 327 -23.88 40.44 18.29
N ALA A 328 -23.72 39.43 19.15
CA ALA A 328 -22.92 39.50 20.37
C ALA A 328 -21.57 38.79 20.25
N GLU A 329 -21.22 38.25 19.07
CA GLU A 329 -20.00 37.47 18.82
C GLU A 329 -19.82 36.26 19.78
N ILE A 330 -20.92 35.66 20.25
CA ILE A 330 -20.88 34.49 21.16
C ILE A 330 -20.92 33.20 20.32
N THR A 331 -19.84 32.41 20.32
CA THR A 331 -19.67 31.24 19.45
C THR A 331 -20.02 29.90 20.11
N ASP A 332 -19.79 29.75 21.41
CA ASP A 332 -19.76 28.43 22.09
C ASP A 332 -21.10 27.65 22.08
N SER A 333 -22.22 28.33 21.83
CA SER A 333 -23.57 27.74 21.82
C SER A 333 -24.24 27.74 20.44
N VAL A 334 -23.53 28.22 19.41
CA VAL A 334 -24.09 28.43 18.07
C VAL A 334 -24.37 27.10 17.38
N ASP A 335 -23.40 26.18 17.36
CA ASP A 335 -23.52 24.90 16.65
C ASP A 335 -24.73 24.10 17.16
N ARG A 336 -24.87 23.97 18.48
CA ARG A 336 -26.02 23.28 19.10
C ARG A 336 -27.37 23.89 18.72
N LEU A 337 -27.45 25.22 18.68
CA LEU A 337 -28.69 25.92 18.29
C LEU A 337 -28.96 25.80 16.79
N THR A 338 -27.93 25.81 15.94
CA THR A 338 -28.06 25.55 14.51
C THR A 338 -28.53 24.12 14.24
N TRP A 339 -28.09 23.14 15.03
CA TRP A 339 -28.57 21.75 14.96
C TRP A 339 -30.06 21.63 15.30
N TRP A 340 -30.50 22.29 16.38
CA TRP A 340 -31.93 22.35 16.71
C TRP A 340 -32.72 23.10 15.63
N GLN A 341 -32.15 24.13 15.02
CA GLN A 341 -32.78 24.85 13.91
C GLN A 341 -32.97 23.94 12.70
N LEU A 342 -31.96 23.14 12.34
CA LEU A 342 -32.04 22.15 11.26
C LEU A 342 -33.14 21.12 11.54
N LYS A 343 -33.21 20.61 12.77
CA LYS A 343 -34.25 19.66 13.19
C LYS A 343 -35.65 20.27 13.13
N ALA A 344 -35.78 21.53 13.55
CA ALA A 344 -37.03 22.28 13.46
C ALA A 344 -37.44 22.56 12.00
N LEU A 345 -36.50 22.95 11.13
CA LEU A 345 -36.74 23.17 9.70
C LEU A 345 -37.20 21.90 9.01
N HIS A 346 -36.59 20.76 9.33
CA HIS A 346 -37.03 19.46 8.82
C HIS A 346 -38.44 19.08 9.32
N ASN A 347 -38.72 19.25 10.61
CA ASN A 347 -40.06 19.03 11.17
C ASN A 347 -41.12 19.95 10.54
N GLU A 348 -40.74 21.16 10.13
CA GLU A 348 -41.58 22.14 9.44
C GLU A 348 -41.69 21.90 7.92
N LYS A 349 -41.07 20.83 7.38
CA LYS A 349 -41.02 20.47 5.94
C LYS A 349 -40.33 21.52 5.04
N LYS A 350 -39.31 22.19 5.57
CA LYS A 350 -38.51 23.22 4.88
C LYS A 350 -37.11 22.69 4.54
N ASP A 351 -37.04 21.52 3.92
CA ASP A 351 -35.78 20.77 3.74
C ASP A 351 -34.73 21.53 2.90
N LYS A 352 -35.14 22.37 1.95
CA LYS A 352 -34.20 23.21 1.17
C LYS A 352 -33.47 24.25 2.02
N GLU A 353 -34.20 24.91 2.91
CA GLU A 353 -33.62 25.89 3.85
C GLU A 353 -32.71 25.16 4.85
N ALA A 354 -33.05 23.92 5.23
CA ALA A 354 -32.19 23.10 6.09
C ALA A 354 -30.87 22.73 5.40
N ILE A 355 -30.88 22.39 4.10
CA ILE A 355 -29.66 22.07 3.36
C ILE A 355 -28.74 23.29 3.23
N GLU A 356 -29.29 24.47 2.95
CA GLU A 356 -28.49 25.72 2.89
C GLU A 356 -27.81 26.03 4.22
N VAL A 357 -28.51 25.84 5.34
CA VAL A 357 -27.94 26.01 6.68
C VAL A 357 -26.87 24.94 6.96
N LEU A 358 -27.10 23.70 6.55
CA LEU A 358 -26.14 22.60 6.70
C LEU A 358 -24.83 22.85 5.94
N GLN A 359 -24.90 23.37 4.71
CA GLN A 359 -23.71 23.72 3.91
C GLN A 359 -22.86 24.85 4.52
N GLY A 360 -23.43 25.66 5.42
CA GLY A 360 -22.71 26.71 6.14
C GLY A 360 -21.96 26.24 7.38
N LEU A 361 -22.09 24.96 7.76
CA LEU A 361 -21.48 24.38 8.97
C LEU A 361 -20.16 23.69 8.63
N SER A 362 -19.21 23.75 9.57
CA SER A 362 -17.95 22.99 9.55
C SER A 362 -17.98 21.88 10.61
N LEU A 363 -17.41 20.72 10.28
CA LEU A 363 -17.22 19.62 11.22
C LEU A 363 -15.75 19.51 11.63
N ASP A 364 -15.53 19.28 12.93
CA ASP A 364 -14.21 19.16 13.53
C ASP A 364 -14.09 17.80 14.24
N ALA A 365 -12.88 17.39 14.62
CA ALA A 365 -12.63 16.12 15.32
C ALA A 365 -13.35 15.95 16.68
N SER A 366 -13.92 17.02 17.25
CA SER A 366 -14.72 16.98 18.49
C SER A 366 -16.23 16.96 18.26
N SER A 367 -16.69 16.96 17.01
CA SER A 367 -18.12 16.96 16.67
C SER A 367 -18.74 15.59 16.89
N ASP A 368 -19.82 15.50 17.67
CA ASP A 368 -20.58 14.26 17.88
C ASP A 368 -21.40 13.89 16.63
N VAL A 369 -20.77 13.22 15.67
CA VAL A 369 -21.39 12.80 14.40
C VAL A 369 -22.62 11.91 14.63
N SER A 370 -22.68 11.18 15.75
CA SER A 370 -23.80 10.32 16.11
C SER A 370 -25.15 11.04 16.23
N GLU A 371 -25.17 12.31 16.63
CA GLU A 371 -26.40 13.13 16.70
C GLU A 371 -26.84 13.66 15.32
N LEU A 372 -25.89 13.76 14.38
CA LEU A 372 -26.08 14.34 13.04
C LEU A 372 -26.61 13.33 12.02
N LEU A 373 -26.11 12.08 12.07
CA LEU A 373 -26.45 11.04 11.11
C LEU A 373 -27.97 10.82 10.91
N PRO A 374 -28.81 10.77 11.97
CA PRO A 374 -30.25 10.59 11.79
C PRO A 374 -30.91 11.71 10.98
N LEU A 375 -30.41 12.93 11.11
CA LEU A 375 -30.96 14.12 10.45
C LEU A 375 -30.51 14.17 8.99
N ILE A 376 -29.24 13.84 8.70
CA ILE A 376 -28.73 13.73 7.33
C ILE A 376 -29.53 12.67 6.54
N VAL A 377 -29.77 11.52 7.16
CA VAL A 377 -30.54 10.43 6.52
C VAL A 377 -32.02 10.80 6.37
N SER A 378 -32.60 11.55 7.30
CA SER A 378 -33.99 11.99 7.18
C SER A 378 -34.21 13.04 6.09
N LEU A 379 -33.19 13.86 5.79
CA LEU A 379 -33.22 14.84 4.70
C LEU A 379 -33.24 14.18 3.31
N LYS A 380 -32.72 12.94 3.16
CA LYS A 380 -32.66 12.18 1.89
C LYS A 380 -32.15 13.01 0.70
N SER A 381 -31.16 13.87 0.93
CA SER A 381 -30.59 14.77 -0.07
C SER A 381 -29.14 14.39 -0.37
N GLN A 382 -28.79 14.33 -1.66
CA GLN A 382 -27.43 14.05 -2.09
C GLN A 382 -26.47 15.18 -1.68
N ASP A 383 -26.94 16.44 -1.70
CA ASP A 383 -26.15 17.60 -1.25
C ASP A 383 -25.70 17.50 0.22
N ALA A 384 -26.50 16.81 1.06
CA ALA A 384 -26.16 16.62 2.47
C ALA A 384 -25.10 15.52 2.66
N GLU A 385 -25.14 14.47 1.83
CA GLU A 385 -24.09 13.44 1.79
C GLU A 385 -22.79 13.99 1.19
N ASP A 386 -22.85 14.83 0.16
CA ASP A 386 -21.69 15.49 -0.44
C ASP A 386 -20.99 16.44 0.56
N TRP A 387 -21.77 17.17 1.36
CA TRP A 387 -21.23 17.98 2.45
C TRP A 387 -20.53 17.12 3.51
N LEU A 388 -21.13 15.99 3.91
CA LEU A 388 -20.51 15.06 4.85
C LEU A 388 -19.20 14.49 4.29
N MET A 389 -19.19 14.13 3.01
CA MET A 389 -18.00 13.65 2.28
C MET A 389 -16.86 14.66 2.28
N SER A 390 -17.16 15.96 2.16
CA SER A 390 -16.14 17.02 2.15
C SER A 390 -15.40 17.19 3.48
N HIS A 391 -15.98 16.71 4.59
CA HIS A 391 -15.41 16.81 5.94
C HIS A 391 -14.86 15.48 6.48
N VAL A 392 -14.89 14.39 5.70
CA VAL A 392 -14.44 13.06 6.16
C VAL A 392 -13.01 13.07 6.70
N ASP A 393 -12.13 13.90 6.12
CA ASP A 393 -10.72 13.98 6.48
C ASP A 393 -10.45 14.70 7.81
N ASP A 394 -11.41 15.48 8.30
CA ASP A 394 -11.31 16.25 9.55
C ASP A 394 -11.89 15.50 10.76
N LEU A 395 -12.56 14.37 10.52
CA LEU A 395 -13.19 13.53 11.55
C LEU A 395 -12.20 12.56 12.22
N ASP A 396 -12.58 12.06 13.40
CA ASP A 396 -11.80 11.08 14.16
C ASP A 396 -12.22 9.62 13.90
N ASP A 397 -11.40 8.67 14.38
CA ASP A 397 -11.59 7.22 14.23
C ASP A 397 -12.95 6.74 14.78
N GLY A 398 -13.39 7.32 15.90
CA GLY A 398 -14.70 7.02 16.49
C GLY A 398 -15.86 7.45 15.60
N SER A 399 -15.78 8.65 15.01
CA SER A 399 -16.79 9.14 14.06
C SER A 399 -16.86 8.25 12.82
N TRP A 400 -15.72 7.89 12.23
CA TRP A 400 -15.69 7.00 11.07
C TRP A 400 -16.34 5.65 11.36
N PHE A 401 -16.07 5.05 12.52
CA PHE A 401 -16.69 3.80 12.91
C PHE A 401 -18.22 3.88 13.00
N THR A 402 -18.75 4.97 13.59
CA THR A 402 -20.21 5.16 13.67
C THR A 402 -20.84 5.32 12.29
N MET A 403 -20.19 6.02 11.38
CA MET A 403 -20.65 6.21 10.00
C MET A 403 -20.66 4.88 9.22
N VAL A 404 -19.62 4.04 9.36
CA VAL A 404 -19.55 2.72 8.70
C VAL A 404 -20.71 1.82 9.12
N LYS A 405 -21.13 1.85 10.39
CA LYS A 405 -22.23 1.05 10.91
C LYS A 405 -23.63 1.62 10.63
N TYR A 406 -23.73 2.87 10.21
CA TYR A 406 -25.03 3.52 10.05
C TYR A 406 -25.69 3.12 8.72
N GLU A 407 -26.63 2.16 8.77
CA GLU A 407 -27.32 1.60 7.59
C GLU A 407 -28.10 2.63 6.76
N GLY A 408 -28.44 3.79 7.33
CA GLY A 408 -29.20 4.83 6.64
C GLY A 408 -28.38 5.65 5.64
N LEU A 409 -27.04 5.62 5.71
CA LEU A 409 -26.16 6.34 4.79
C LEU A 409 -26.01 5.58 3.47
N SER A 410 -25.78 6.29 2.37
CA SER A 410 -25.45 5.65 1.10
C SER A 410 -24.15 4.83 1.20
N ASN A 411 -24.09 3.76 0.40
CA ASN A 411 -22.90 2.91 0.33
C ASN A 411 -21.67 3.68 -0.15
N GLN A 412 -21.83 4.77 -0.91
CA GLN A 412 -20.72 5.61 -1.36
C GLN A 412 -20.00 6.27 -0.18
N VAL A 413 -20.75 6.91 0.72
CA VAL A 413 -20.20 7.52 1.94
C VAL A 413 -19.58 6.47 2.84
N ARG A 414 -20.31 5.37 3.10
CA ARG A 414 -19.82 4.29 3.98
C ARG A 414 -18.53 3.67 3.47
N THR A 415 -18.40 3.47 2.14
CA THR A 415 -17.18 2.96 1.52
C THR A 415 -16.01 3.92 1.67
N ALA A 416 -16.22 5.22 1.40
CA ALA A 416 -15.14 6.20 1.52
C ALA A 416 -14.58 6.28 2.95
N VAL A 417 -15.46 6.24 3.94
CA VAL A 417 -15.05 6.19 5.36
C VAL A 417 -14.35 4.88 5.69
N ALA A 418 -14.86 3.74 5.20
CA ALA A 418 -14.24 2.43 5.39
C ALA A 418 -12.81 2.37 4.81
N GLN A 419 -12.58 3.01 3.65
CA GLN A 419 -11.25 3.14 3.04
C GLN A 419 -10.29 3.91 3.95
N ARG A 420 -10.72 5.05 4.53
CA ARG A 420 -9.88 5.83 5.45
C ARG A 420 -9.55 5.07 6.73
N LEU A 421 -10.53 4.38 7.31
CA LEU A 421 -10.34 3.58 8.52
C LEU A 421 -9.37 2.41 8.25
N CYS A 422 -9.46 1.78 7.07
CA CYS A 422 -8.53 0.75 6.62
C CYS A 422 -7.10 1.28 6.43
N ASP A 423 -6.92 2.47 5.87
CA ASP A 423 -5.61 3.06 5.60
C ASP A 423 -4.89 3.50 6.89
N GLN A 424 -5.64 3.97 7.91
CA GLN A 424 -5.06 4.43 9.18
C GLN A 424 -4.88 3.33 10.23
N GLN A 425 -5.70 2.28 10.20
CA GLN A 425 -5.71 1.19 11.18
C GLN A 425 -5.71 1.71 12.64
N GLY A 426 -6.68 2.57 12.94
CA GLY A 426 -6.87 3.19 14.26
C GLY A 426 -7.30 2.21 15.36
N THR A 427 -7.62 2.76 16.52
CA THR A 427 -8.09 2.01 17.70
C THR A 427 -9.38 1.21 17.46
N SER A 428 -10.26 1.69 16.57
CA SER A 428 -11.53 1.07 16.23
C SER A 428 -11.43 0.02 15.13
N TRP A 429 -10.23 -0.21 14.56
CA TRP A 429 -10.01 -1.13 13.44
C TRP A 429 -10.54 -2.55 13.71
N GLU A 430 -10.17 -3.15 14.83
CA GLU A 430 -10.53 -4.54 15.17
C GLU A 430 -12.05 -4.79 15.16
N GLU A 431 -12.84 -3.84 15.69
CA GLU A 431 -14.30 -3.95 15.71
C GLU A 431 -14.95 -3.57 14.37
N ALA A 432 -14.22 -2.86 13.51
CA ALA A 432 -14.67 -2.38 12.22
C ALA A 432 -14.34 -3.33 11.06
N LYS A 433 -13.46 -4.32 11.25
CA LYS A 433 -12.98 -5.23 10.18
C LYS A 433 -14.11 -5.86 9.36
N SER A 434 -15.05 -6.53 10.00
CA SER A 434 -16.15 -7.24 9.31
C SER A 434 -17.01 -6.33 8.43
N PRO A 435 -17.59 -5.21 8.93
CA PRO A 435 -18.39 -4.32 8.08
C PRO A 435 -17.54 -3.60 7.00
N ILE A 436 -16.25 -3.36 7.26
CA ILE A 436 -15.34 -2.80 6.25
C ILE A 436 -15.10 -3.80 5.12
N ILE A 437 -14.87 -5.09 5.41
CA ILE A 437 -14.69 -6.12 4.38
C ILE A 437 -15.90 -6.18 3.44
N GLU A 438 -17.13 -6.18 3.99
CA GLU A 438 -18.35 -6.19 3.18
C GLU A 438 -18.46 -4.96 2.25
N LEU A 439 -18.15 -3.76 2.77
CA LEU A 439 -18.19 -2.52 1.99
C LEU A 439 -17.10 -2.49 0.90
N LEU A 440 -15.86 -2.87 1.24
CA LEU A 440 -14.75 -2.93 0.28
C LEU A 440 -15.01 -3.98 -0.81
N MET A 441 -15.62 -5.12 -0.46
CA MET A 441 -16.05 -6.14 -1.42
C MET A 441 -17.12 -5.61 -2.38
N GLY A 442 -18.14 -4.92 -1.86
CA GLY A 442 -19.19 -4.31 -2.68
C GLY A 442 -18.67 -3.23 -3.62
N ALA A 443 -17.68 -2.45 -3.17
CA ALA A 443 -16.98 -1.44 -3.98
C ALA A 443 -15.88 -2.00 -4.88
N LEU A 444 -15.53 -3.29 -4.72
CA LEU A 444 -14.46 -3.97 -5.44
C LEU A 444 -13.07 -3.33 -5.27
N ASP A 445 -12.79 -2.80 -4.08
CA ASP A 445 -11.49 -2.23 -3.70
C ASP A 445 -10.47 -3.33 -3.37
N LEU A 446 -9.97 -3.97 -4.43
CA LEU A 446 -9.06 -5.11 -4.32
C LEU A 446 -7.74 -4.76 -3.64
N GLU A 447 -7.25 -3.52 -3.79
CA GLU A 447 -5.96 -3.13 -3.24
C GLU A 447 -5.98 -3.18 -1.71
N ARG A 448 -6.99 -2.56 -1.09
CA ARG A 448 -7.17 -2.58 0.36
C ARG A 448 -7.55 -3.96 0.87
N LEU A 449 -8.45 -4.67 0.18
CA LEU A 449 -8.80 -6.06 0.55
C LEU A 449 -7.57 -6.97 0.60
N CYS A 450 -6.69 -6.87 -0.39
CA CYS A 450 -5.44 -7.65 -0.40
C CYS A 450 -4.54 -7.28 0.78
N GLN A 451 -4.42 -5.99 1.12
CA GLN A 451 -3.65 -5.55 2.27
C GLN A 451 -4.20 -6.12 3.58
N VAL A 452 -5.52 -6.05 3.77
CA VAL A 452 -6.21 -6.55 4.97
C VAL A 452 -5.97 -8.06 5.16
N PHE A 453 -6.26 -8.87 4.14
CA PHE A 453 -6.10 -10.33 4.24
C PHE A 453 -4.63 -10.78 4.33
N SER A 454 -3.68 -9.98 3.82
CA SER A 454 -2.25 -10.30 3.85
C SER A 454 -1.54 -9.92 5.16
N GLN A 455 -2.21 -9.19 6.05
CA GLN A 455 -1.64 -8.77 7.34
C GLN A 455 -2.18 -9.59 8.52
N ASP A 456 -3.41 -10.08 8.43
CA ASP A 456 -4.08 -10.81 9.51
C ASP A 456 -4.33 -12.28 9.12
N GLU A 457 -3.59 -13.20 9.76
CA GLU A 457 -3.68 -14.64 9.51
C GLU A 457 -4.97 -15.28 10.03
N MET A 458 -5.74 -14.60 10.88
CA MET A 458 -7.00 -15.14 11.42
C MET A 458 -8.20 -14.82 10.52
N LEU A 459 -8.14 -13.73 9.75
CA LEU A 459 -9.23 -13.31 8.87
C LEU A 459 -9.67 -14.37 7.86
N PRO A 460 -8.77 -15.12 7.18
CA PRO A 460 -9.17 -16.18 6.26
C PRO A 460 -9.97 -17.31 6.91
N LEU A 461 -9.78 -17.54 8.21
CA LEU A 461 -10.52 -18.56 8.96
C LEU A 461 -11.94 -18.09 9.33
N THR A 462 -12.11 -16.78 9.59
CA THR A 462 -13.40 -16.18 9.95
C THR A 462 -14.23 -15.77 8.74
N HIS A 463 -13.58 -15.37 7.64
CA HIS A 463 -14.18 -14.86 6.39
C HIS A 463 -13.67 -15.65 5.16
N PRO A 464 -13.98 -16.96 5.07
CA PRO A 464 -13.36 -17.84 4.08
C PRO A 464 -13.79 -17.54 2.63
N TYR A 465 -15.04 -17.12 2.38
CA TYR A 465 -15.52 -16.81 1.03
C TYR A 465 -14.86 -15.55 0.47
N GLU A 466 -14.76 -14.51 1.29
CA GLU A 466 -14.12 -13.24 0.98
C GLU A 466 -12.62 -13.44 0.75
N ALA A 467 -11.94 -14.20 1.62
CA ALA A 467 -10.54 -14.55 1.45
C ALA A 467 -10.28 -15.33 0.15
N LEU A 468 -11.14 -16.29 -0.19
CA LEU A 468 -11.04 -17.01 -1.46
C LEU A 468 -11.24 -16.09 -2.66
N PHE A 469 -12.26 -15.25 -2.63
CA PHE A 469 -12.51 -14.28 -3.70
C PHE A 469 -11.30 -13.39 -3.94
N VAL A 470 -10.77 -12.76 -2.88
CA VAL A 470 -9.59 -11.91 -2.97
C VAL A 470 -8.43 -12.68 -3.58
N SER A 471 -8.18 -13.90 -3.11
CA SER A 471 -7.08 -14.75 -3.59
C SER A 471 -7.14 -15.06 -5.11
N HIS A 472 -8.34 -15.09 -5.71
CA HIS A 472 -8.54 -15.37 -7.13
C HIS A 472 -8.57 -14.12 -8.00
N VAL A 473 -9.03 -13.02 -7.43
CA VAL A 473 -9.40 -11.82 -8.18
C VAL A 473 -8.29 -10.76 -8.18
N THR A 474 -7.38 -10.80 -7.20
CA THR A 474 -6.18 -9.94 -7.08
C THR A 474 -5.47 -9.76 -8.43
N THR A 475 -5.26 -8.51 -8.86
CA THR A 475 -4.67 -8.18 -10.16
C THR A 475 -3.15 -8.28 -10.15
N ALA A 476 -2.56 -8.69 -11.27
CA ALA A 476 -1.11 -8.82 -11.50
C ALA A 476 -0.34 -7.50 -11.30
N HIS A 477 -1.03 -6.36 -11.36
CA HIS A 477 -0.45 -5.03 -11.17
C HIS A 477 -0.25 -4.66 -9.70
N GLN A 478 -0.85 -5.42 -8.77
CA GLN A 478 -0.61 -5.28 -7.33
C GLN A 478 0.74 -5.91 -6.95
N SER A 479 1.30 -5.52 -5.80
CA SER A 479 2.65 -5.92 -5.40
C SER A 479 2.80 -7.45 -5.33
N VAL A 480 3.76 -8.00 -6.08
CA VAL A 480 4.04 -9.45 -6.20
C VAL A 480 4.34 -10.11 -4.85
N THR A 481 4.85 -9.34 -3.88
CA THR A 481 5.08 -9.76 -2.49
C THR A 481 3.82 -10.26 -1.78
N MET A 482 2.64 -9.87 -2.26
CA MET A 482 1.35 -10.31 -1.71
C MET A 482 0.94 -11.68 -2.26
N GLY A 483 1.52 -12.14 -3.38
CA GLY A 483 1.15 -13.41 -4.00
C GLY A 483 1.37 -14.64 -3.12
N GLU A 484 2.51 -14.70 -2.39
CA GLU A 484 2.80 -15.80 -1.45
C GLU A 484 1.85 -15.80 -0.26
N LYS A 485 1.57 -14.61 0.28
CA LYS A 485 0.63 -14.43 1.39
C LYS A 485 -0.79 -14.83 0.97
N LEU A 486 -1.23 -14.43 -0.21
CA LEU A 486 -2.54 -14.81 -0.75
C LEU A 486 -2.68 -16.33 -0.99
N LYS A 487 -1.59 -17.03 -1.31
CA LYS A 487 -1.60 -18.51 -1.36
C LYS A 487 -1.87 -19.10 0.03
N GLN A 488 -1.24 -18.56 1.08
CA GLN A 488 -1.48 -18.97 2.47
C GLN A 488 -2.91 -18.62 2.92
N CYS A 489 -3.38 -17.40 2.64
CA CYS A 489 -4.76 -16.97 2.93
C CYS A 489 -5.76 -17.94 2.32
N ARG A 490 -5.58 -18.34 1.05
CA ARG A 490 -6.43 -19.35 0.42
C ARG A 490 -6.39 -20.69 1.16
N GLN A 491 -5.21 -21.20 1.50
CA GLN A 491 -5.08 -22.49 2.18
C GLN A 491 -5.84 -22.50 3.50
N GLN A 492 -5.74 -21.42 4.27
CA GLN A 492 -6.50 -21.23 5.52
C GLN A 492 -8.00 -21.14 5.26
N ALA A 493 -8.43 -20.36 4.26
CA ALA A 493 -9.84 -20.23 3.91
C ALA A 493 -10.49 -21.58 3.53
N LEU A 494 -9.76 -22.43 2.80
CA LEU A 494 -10.24 -23.77 2.44
C LEU A 494 -10.43 -24.69 3.64
N GLN A 495 -9.67 -24.51 4.73
CA GLN A 495 -9.85 -25.30 5.95
C GLN A 495 -11.13 -24.91 6.69
N ALA A 496 -11.58 -23.65 6.56
CA ALA A 496 -12.70 -23.10 7.30
C ALA A 496 -14.01 -22.97 6.49
N ILE A 497 -13.94 -23.07 5.15
CA ILE A 497 -15.13 -22.85 4.30
C ILE A 497 -16.23 -23.91 4.48
N HIS A 498 -15.88 -25.12 4.89
CA HIS A 498 -16.86 -26.18 5.11
C HIS A 498 -17.71 -25.88 6.35
N GLY A 499 -18.97 -25.52 6.13
CA GLY A 499 -19.91 -25.14 7.19
C GLY A 499 -20.00 -23.63 7.43
N ALA A 500 -19.26 -22.81 6.69
CA ALA A 500 -19.40 -21.36 6.70
C ALA A 500 -20.66 -20.93 5.93
N GLU A 501 -21.37 -19.93 6.46
CA GLU A 501 -22.49 -19.29 5.77
C GLU A 501 -21.99 -18.40 4.64
N VAL A 502 -22.71 -18.38 3.51
CA VAL A 502 -22.37 -17.53 2.37
C VAL A 502 -22.67 -16.07 2.75
N PRO A 503 -21.71 -15.13 2.62
CA PRO A 503 -21.94 -13.73 2.95
C PRO A 503 -23.04 -13.11 2.09
N GLN A 504 -23.81 -12.17 2.63
CA GLN A 504 -24.93 -11.52 1.91
C GLN A 504 -24.48 -10.77 0.65
N VAL A 505 -23.21 -10.38 0.59
CA VAL A 505 -22.59 -9.70 -0.55
C VAL A 505 -22.46 -10.62 -1.78
N PHE A 506 -22.45 -11.95 -1.60
CA PHE A 506 -22.42 -12.92 -2.70
C PHE A 506 -23.84 -13.28 -3.15
N SER A 507 -24.11 -13.06 -4.43
CA SER A 507 -25.28 -13.65 -5.09
C SER A 507 -25.08 -15.16 -5.34
N PRO A 508 -26.14 -15.93 -5.64
CA PRO A 508 -26.01 -17.33 -6.06
C PRO A 508 -25.12 -17.53 -7.29
N VAL A 509 -25.11 -16.55 -8.20
CA VAL A 509 -24.24 -16.56 -9.39
C VAL A 509 -22.78 -16.32 -8.98
N ALA A 510 -22.50 -15.35 -8.10
CA ALA A 510 -21.15 -15.09 -7.60
C ALA A 510 -20.60 -16.29 -6.81
N GLU A 511 -21.41 -16.92 -5.97
CA GLU A 511 -21.05 -18.16 -5.27
C GLU A 511 -20.67 -19.26 -6.29
N HIS A 512 -21.51 -19.49 -7.31
CA HIS A 512 -21.21 -20.49 -8.34
C HIS A 512 -19.88 -20.23 -9.06
N LEU A 513 -19.64 -19.00 -9.52
CA LEU A 513 -18.43 -18.66 -10.25
C LEU A 513 -17.17 -18.78 -9.37
N LEU A 514 -17.26 -18.39 -8.09
CA LEU A 514 -16.16 -18.55 -7.15
C LEU A 514 -15.83 -20.03 -6.91
N LEU A 515 -16.85 -20.86 -6.69
CA LEU A 515 -16.70 -22.30 -6.53
C LEU A 515 -16.12 -22.97 -7.79
N LEU A 516 -16.52 -22.49 -8.97
CA LEU A 516 -16.01 -22.97 -10.25
C LEU A 516 -14.51 -22.71 -10.41
N LEU A 517 -13.98 -21.58 -9.91
CA LEU A 517 -12.54 -21.29 -9.89
C LEU A 517 -11.74 -22.22 -8.97
N GLU A 518 -12.40 -22.88 -8.02
CA GLU A 518 -11.86 -23.99 -7.22
C GLU A 518 -12.07 -25.36 -7.88
N GLY A 519 -12.67 -25.39 -9.07
CA GLY A 519 -13.00 -26.60 -9.82
C GLY A 519 -14.33 -27.23 -9.41
N ILE A 520 -15.12 -26.64 -8.51
CA ILE A 520 -16.41 -27.20 -8.11
C ILE A 520 -17.49 -26.70 -9.07
N TYR A 521 -18.05 -27.60 -9.87
CA TYR A 521 -19.17 -27.27 -10.74
C TYR A 521 -20.51 -27.59 -10.08
N LYS A 522 -21.31 -26.56 -9.80
CA LYS A 522 -22.68 -26.66 -9.25
C LYS A 522 -23.69 -26.18 -10.29
N GLU A 523 -24.55 -27.04 -10.82
CA GLU A 523 -25.58 -26.57 -11.76
C GLU A 523 -26.48 -25.52 -11.09
N THR A 524 -26.41 -24.28 -11.58
CA THR A 524 -27.16 -23.14 -11.07
C THR A 524 -27.99 -22.56 -12.22
N PRO A 525 -29.33 -22.72 -12.20
CA PRO A 525 -30.21 -22.16 -13.23
C PRO A 525 -30.14 -20.62 -13.28
N GLU A 526 -29.81 -19.97 -12.16
CA GLU A 526 -29.68 -18.51 -12.01
C GLU A 526 -28.64 -17.92 -12.99
N VAL A 527 -27.57 -18.66 -13.29
CA VAL A 527 -26.56 -18.23 -14.28
C VAL A 527 -27.18 -18.08 -15.67
N VAL A 528 -28.13 -18.95 -16.04
CA VAL A 528 -28.81 -18.89 -17.35
C VAL A 528 -29.79 -17.71 -17.41
N GLU A 529 -30.33 -17.30 -16.27
CA GLU A 529 -31.31 -16.20 -16.19
C GLU A 529 -30.68 -14.82 -16.40
N VAL A 530 -29.43 -14.63 -15.96
CA VAL A 530 -28.70 -13.36 -16.14
C VAL A 530 -28.16 -13.22 -17.58
N LEU A 531 -27.97 -14.32 -18.30
CA LEU A 531 -27.39 -14.31 -19.64
C LEU A 531 -28.42 -13.99 -20.73
N ASN A 532 -28.12 -12.98 -21.56
CA ASN A 532 -28.92 -12.70 -22.76
C ASN A 532 -28.75 -13.77 -23.87
N LYS A 533 -29.57 -13.74 -24.93
CA LYS A 533 -29.54 -14.77 -26.00
C LYS A 533 -28.20 -14.92 -26.72
N THR A 534 -27.43 -13.84 -26.85
CA THR A 534 -26.10 -13.85 -27.48
C THR A 534 -25.06 -14.45 -26.54
N ALA A 535 -25.04 -14.01 -25.28
CA ALA A 535 -24.19 -14.56 -24.22
C ALA A 535 -24.46 -16.05 -23.98
N LEU A 536 -25.73 -16.50 -23.96
CA LEU A 536 -26.08 -17.92 -23.83
C LEU A 536 -25.48 -18.80 -24.93
N LYS A 537 -25.45 -18.32 -26.18
CA LYS A 537 -24.83 -19.05 -27.30
C LYS A 537 -23.31 -19.13 -27.15
N ALA A 538 -22.68 -18.11 -26.61
CA ALA A 538 -21.23 -18.09 -26.35
C ALA A 538 -20.86 -18.92 -25.10
N TYR A 539 -21.73 -18.94 -24.09
CA TYR A 539 -21.57 -19.69 -22.85
C TYR A 539 -21.80 -21.19 -23.02
N SER A 540 -22.67 -21.63 -23.94
CA SER A 540 -22.97 -23.06 -24.13
C SER A 540 -21.70 -23.93 -24.40
N PRO A 541 -20.78 -23.53 -25.30
CA PRO A 541 -19.47 -24.20 -25.43
C PRO A 541 -18.60 -24.15 -24.18
N ILE A 542 -18.63 -23.04 -23.43
CA ILE A 542 -17.87 -22.86 -22.19
C ILE A 542 -18.39 -23.82 -21.11
N LYS A 543 -19.71 -23.85 -20.91
CA LYS A 543 -20.42 -24.80 -20.03
C LYS A 543 -20.09 -26.25 -20.40
N ALA A 544 -20.08 -26.58 -21.70
CA ALA A 544 -19.73 -27.94 -22.15
C ALA A 544 -18.27 -28.31 -21.83
N ALA A 545 -17.32 -27.39 -22.05
CA ALA A 545 -15.91 -27.60 -21.72
C ALA A 545 -15.64 -27.70 -20.21
N LEU A 546 -16.45 -27.01 -19.41
CA LEU A 546 -16.40 -27.04 -17.94
C LEU A 546 -17.23 -28.17 -17.32
N SER A 547 -17.97 -28.94 -18.13
CA SER A 547 -18.72 -30.10 -17.63
C SER A 547 -17.81 -31.29 -17.36
N GLN A 548 -18.29 -32.25 -16.56
CA GLN A 548 -17.52 -33.42 -16.10
C GLN A 548 -16.84 -34.24 -17.22
N ASN A 549 -17.47 -34.34 -18.40
CA ASN A 549 -16.94 -35.06 -19.57
C ASN A 549 -16.46 -34.09 -20.67
N GLY A 550 -16.20 -32.83 -20.30
CA GLY A 550 -15.77 -31.77 -21.20
C GLY A 550 -14.31 -31.88 -21.59
N SER A 551 -13.83 -30.91 -22.37
CA SER A 551 -12.43 -30.78 -22.78
C SER A 551 -11.49 -30.29 -21.67
N GLY A 552 -11.85 -30.47 -20.38
CA GLY A 552 -11.05 -30.03 -19.25
C GLY A 552 -10.71 -28.54 -19.30
N GLY A 553 -11.72 -27.69 -19.54
CA GLY A 553 -11.55 -26.22 -19.55
C GLY A 553 -10.91 -25.63 -20.82
N VAL A 554 -10.77 -26.39 -21.90
CA VAL A 554 -10.29 -25.87 -23.19
C VAL A 554 -11.45 -25.40 -24.05
N VAL A 555 -11.48 -24.12 -24.39
CA VAL A 555 -12.51 -23.49 -25.24
C VAL A 555 -11.85 -22.74 -26.39
N SER A 556 -12.48 -22.73 -27.57
CA SER A 556 -12.00 -21.93 -28.70
C SER A 556 -12.02 -20.43 -28.37
N LEU A 557 -10.92 -19.71 -28.68
CA LEU A 557 -10.78 -18.26 -28.46
C LEU A 557 -11.97 -17.45 -29.03
N THR A 558 -12.52 -17.87 -30.17
CA THR A 558 -13.68 -17.21 -30.81
C THR A 558 -14.92 -17.18 -29.92
N ASN A 559 -15.18 -18.25 -29.16
CA ASN A 559 -16.33 -18.31 -28.26
C ASN A 559 -16.07 -17.51 -26.98
N ILE A 560 -14.84 -17.51 -26.48
CA ILE A 560 -14.43 -16.69 -25.34
C ILE A 560 -14.56 -15.21 -25.67
N ASN A 561 -14.05 -14.76 -26.82
CA ASN A 561 -14.13 -13.36 -27.24
C ASN A 561 -15.57 -12.89 -27.45
N LYS A 562 -16.46 -13.76 -27.98
CA LYS A 562 -17.90 -13.47 -28.08
C LYS A 562 -18.54 -13.33 -26.71
N MET A 563 -18.17 -14.19 -25.76
CA MET A 563 -18.67 -14.10 -24.39
C MET A 563 -18.19 -12.80 -23.74
N ARG A 564 -16.89 -12.46 -23.89
CA ARG A 564 -16.29 -11.24 -23.39
C ARG A 564 -16.99 -9.98 -23.91
N SER A 565 -17.26 -9.91 -25.22
CA SER A 565 -17.97 -8.78 -25.82
C SER A 565 -19.42 -8.63 -25.35
N SER A 566 -20.02 -9.69 -24.79
CA SER A 566 -21.38 -9.64 -24.28
C SER A 566 -21.45 -9.36 -22.79
N LEU A 567 -20.33 -9.38 -22.03
CA LEU A 567 -20.34 -9.17 -20.58
C LEU A 567 -20.86 -7.78 -20.19
N ASP A 568 -20.41 -6.73 -20.90
CA ASP A 568 -20.81 -5.34 -20.62
C ASP A 568 -22.32 -5.08 -20.84
N GLU A 569 -23.00 -5.95 -21.59
CA GLU A 569 -24.43 -5.84 -21.89
C GLU A 569 -25.32 -6.57 -20.86
N LEU A 570 -24.72 -7.27 -19.88
CA LEU A 570 -25.45 -8.05 -18.89
C LEU A 570 -25.66 -7.26 -17.59
N GLU A 571 -26.79 -7.53 -16.92
CA GLU A 571 -27.09 -6.98 -15.60
C GLU A 571 -26.35 -7.80 -14.52
N LEU A 572 -25.03 -7.61 -14.43
CA LEU A 572 -24.15 -8.24 -13.44
C LEU A 572 -23.76 -7.25 -12.33
N SER A 573 -23.72 -7.71 -11.09
CA SER A 573 -23.01 -7.03 -10.00
C SER A 573 -21.51 -6.94 -10.31
N HIS A 574 -20.82 -5.98 -9.67
CA HIS A 574 -19.38 -5.83 -9.88
C HIS A 574 -18.61 -7.12 -9.57
N ILE A 575 -19.01 -7.85 -8.52
CA ILE A 575 -18.39 -9.12 -8.09
C ILE A 575 -18.58 -10.22 -9.15
N GLU A 576 -19.82 -10.40 -9.65
CA GLU A 576 -20.11 -11.40 -10.68
C GLU A 576 -19.37 -11.09 -11.98
N HIS A 577 -19.38 -9.83 -12.40
CA HIS A 577 -18.65 -9.38 -13.59
C HIS A 577 -17.18 -9.73 -13.48
N ARG A 578 -16.57 -9.41 -12.34
CA ARG A 578 -15.16 -9.67 -12.10
C ARG A 578 -14.82 -11.16 -12.08
N LEU A 579 -15.64 -12.00 -11.42
CA LEU A 579 -15.43 -13.45 -11.41
C LEU A 579 -15.55 -14.05 -12.81
N PHE A 580 -16.51 -13.58 -13.62
CA PHE A 580 -16.66 -14.00 -15.01
C PHE A 580 -15.42 -13.67 -15.84
N GLU A 581 -14.90 -12.46 -15.73
CA GLU A 581 -13.66 -12.06 -16.42
C GLU A 581 -12.49 -12.97 -16.06
N VAL A 582 -12.31 -13.26 -14.77
CA VAL A 582 -11.26 -14.16 -14.28
C VAL A 582 -11.41 -15.56 -14.87
N ILE A 583 -12.62 -16.12 -14.92
CA ILE A 583 -12.89 -17.41 -15.57
C ILE A 583 -12.53 -17.35 -17.07
N LEU A 584 -12.95 -16.31 -17.79
CA LEU A 584 -12.62 -16.20 -19.22
C LEU A 584 -11.11 -16.13 -19.45
N LEU A 585 -10.39 -15.35 -18.64
CA LEU A 585 -8.93 -15.25 -18.70
C LEU A 585 -8.27 -16.60 -18.44
N THR A 586 -8.74 -17.31 -17.42
CA THR A 586 -8.32 -18.67 -17.08
C THR A 586 -8.48 -19.62 -18.27
N LEU A 587 -9.64 -19.61 -18.91
CA LEU A 587 -9.93 -20.43 -20.09
C LEU A 587 -9.08 -20.04 -21.31
N THR A 588 -8.78 -18.74 -21.50
CA THR A 588 -7.86 -18.32 -22.56
C THR A 588 -6.45 -18.86 -22.33
N MET A 589 -5.93 -18.74 -21.10
CA MET A 589 -4.61 -19.24 -20.75
C MET A 589 -4.52 -20.77 -20.91
N ASN A 590 -5.55 -21.50 -20.49
CA ASN A 590 -5.63 -22.95 -20.70
C ASN A 590 -5.57 -23.33 -22.19
N GLY A 591 -6.29 -22.59 -23.03
CA GLY A 591 -6.25 -22.75 -24.48
C GLY A 591 -4.83 -22.58 -25.02
N PHE A 592 -4.14 -21.50 -24.62
CA PHE A 592 -2.76 -21.26 -25.04
C PHE A 592 -1.81 -22.34 -24.53
N LEU A 593 -1.81 -22.64 -23.24
CA LEU A 593 -1.00 -23.71 -22.65
C LEU A 593 -1.19 -25.00 -23.44
N GLN A 594 -2.43 -25.44 -23.64
CA GLN A 594 -2.69 -26.66 -24.40
C GLN A 594 -2.12 -26.60 -25.81
N THR A 595 -2.33 -25.51 -26.56
CA THR A 595 -1.82 -25.37 -27.94
C THR A 595 -0.28 -25.41 -28.00
N TYR A 596 0.42 -24.81 -27.04
CA TYR A 596 1.86 -24.88 -26.93
C TYR A 596 2.33 -26.29 -26.54
N HIS A 597 1.67 -26.92 -25.56
CA HIS A 597 1.98 -28.27 -25.08
C HIS A 597 1.78 -29.37 -26.13
N ILE A 598 0.80 -29.25 -27.02
CA ILE A 598 0.58 -30.25 -28.10
C ILE A 598 1.29 -29.87 -29.40
N GLY A 599 2.00 -28.73 -29.43
CA GLY A 599 2.75 -28.27 -30.59
C GLY A 599 1.88 -27.75 -31.75
N LEU A 600 0.67 -27.26 -31.45
CA LEU A 600 -0.26 -26.65 -32.41
C LEU A 600 -0.28 -25.11 -32.37
N ALA A 601 0.55 -24.50 -31.52
CA ALA A 601 0.69 -23.05 -31.41
C ALA A 601 1.15 -22.40 -32.72
N LYS A 602 0.55 -21.25 -33.04
CA LYS A 602 0.88 -20.37 -34.17
C LYS A 602 1.75 -19.21 -33.72
N PRO A 603 2.50 -18.54 -34.63
CA PRO A 603 3.29 -17.37 -34.27
C PRO A 603 2.44 -16.23 -33.67
N ASP A 604 1.20 -16.06 -34.14
CA ASP A 604 0.28 -15.05 -33.63
C ASP A 604 -0.16 -15.31 -32.18
N ASP A 605 -0.12 -16.57 -31.72
CA ASP A 605 -0.51 -16.95 -30.36
C ASP A 605 0.48 -16.38 -29.33
N ALA A 606 1.75 -16.19 -29.70
CA ALA A 606 2.75 -15.54 -28.83
C ALA A 606 2.37 -14.08 -28.52
N VAL A 607 1.92 -13.35 -29.54
CA VAL A 607 1.48 -11.95 -29.42
C VAL A 607 0.20 -11.87 -28.58
N ALA A 608 -0.72 -12.82 -28.77
CA ALA A 608 -1.96 -12.88 -28.01
C ALA A 608 -1.71 -13.23 -26.52
N VAL A 609 -0.76 -14.14 -26.23
CA VAL A 609 -0.32 -14.40 -24.85
C VAL A 609 0.30 -13.16 -24.25
N ASP A 610 1.25 -12.50 -24.93
CA ASP A 610 1.90 -11.29 -24.40
C ASP A 610 0.88 -10.21 -24.05
N ALA A 611 -0.10 -9.97 -24.94
CA ALA A 611 -1.18 -9.00 -24.75
C ALA A 611 -2.00 -9.20 -23.46
N LEU A 612 -2.17 -10.43 -22.98
CA LEU A 612 -2.91 -10.72 -21.73
C LEU A 612 -2.27 -10.05 -20.50
N ILE A 613 -0.97 -9.74 -20.54
CA ILE A 613 -0.23 -9.14 -19.43
C ILE A 613 -0.61 -7.68 -19.23
N THR A 614 -0.94 -6.99 -20.32
CA THR A 614 -1.40 -5.60 -20.25
C THR A 614 -2.84 -5.45 -19.77
N GLU A 615 -3.59 -6.54 -19.64
CA GLU A 615 -4.95 -6.46 -19.14
C GLU A 615 -4.96 -6.07 -17.66
N GLU A 616 -5.65 -4.99 -17.33
CA GLU A 616 -5.80 -4.51 -15.94
C GLU A 616 -6.41 -5.58 -15.02
N THR A 617 -7.20 -6.47 -15.61
CA THR A 617 -7.97 -7.49 -14.90
C THR A 617 -7.22 -8.81 -14.73
N LEU A 618 -6.01 -8.96 -15.29
CA LEU A 618 -5.23 -10.19 -15.20
C LEU A 618 -4.99 -10.61 -13.73
N PRO A 619 -5.40 -11.80 -13.30
CA PRO A 619 -5.09 -12.31 -11.96
C PRO A 619 -3.59 -12.56 -11.74
N VAL A 620 -3.04 -12.19 -10.57
CA VAL A 620 -1.67 -12.58 -10.13
C VAL A 620 -1.44 -14.07 -10.28
N ARG A 621 -2.47 -14.89 -10.01
CA ARG A 621 -2.37 -16.34 -10.01
C ARG A 621 -2.07 -16.94 -11.38
N LEU A 622 -2.30 -16.21 -12.47
CA LEU A 622 -1.94 -16.67 -13.83
C LEU A 622 -0.47 -16.35 -14.20
N ILE A 623 0.24 -15.54 -13.42
CA ILE A 623 1.66 -15.20 -13.68
C ILE A 623 2.57 -16.44 -13.80
N PRO A 624 2.48 -17.47 -12.94
CA PRO A 624 3.25 -18.70 -13.10
C PRO A 624 3.05 -19.40 -14.46
N SER A 625 1.87 -19.28 -15.08
CA SER A 625 1.60 -19.87 -16.39
C SER A 625 2.44 -19.21 -17.50
N PHE A 626 2.66 -17.90 -17.44
CA PHE A 626 3.57 -17.19 -18.34
C PHE A 626 5.02 -17.61 -18.12
N SER A 627 5.42 -17.76 -16.86
CA SER A 627 6.74 -18.27 -16.48
C SER A 627 7.00 -19.66 -17.06
N TYR A 628 6.00 -20.54 -16.98
CA TYR A 628 6.06 -21.88 -17.56
C TYR A 628 6.20 -21.82 -19.09
N LEU A 629 5.39 -21.01 -19.77
CA LEU A 629 5.49 -20.82 -21.23
C LEU A 629 6.87 -20.28 -21.65
N ALA A 630 7.41 -19.30 -20.93
CA ALA A 630 8.74 -18.75 -21.18
C ALA A 630 9.85 -19.79 -20.95
N LEU A 631 9.73 -20.62 -19.91
CA LEU A 631 10.71 -21.67 -19.59
C LEU A 631 10.67 -22.83 -20.59
N ASP A 632 9.50 -23.40 -20.86
CA ASP A 632 9.39 -24.65 -21.61
C ASP A 632 9.45 -24.42 -23.12
N HIS A 633 8.91 -23.29 -23.61
CA HIS A 633 8.80 -22.99 -25.03
C HIS A 633 9.75 -21.88 -25.52
N ASP A 634 10.61 -21.33 -24.66
CA ASP A 634 11.46 -20.16 -24.95
C ASP A 634 10.66 -19.00 -25.57
N LEU A 635 9.46 -18.77 -25.04
CA LEU A 635 8.53 -17.79 -25.57
C LEU A 635 9.01 -16.38 -25.21
N GLY A 636 9.35 -15.58 -26.23
CA GLY A 636 9.72 -14.18 -26.06
C GLY A 636 8.50 -13.30 -25.86
N LEU A 637 8.34 -12.78 -24.64
CA LEU A 637 7.19 -11.98 -24.20
C LEU A 637 7.65 -10.59 -23.73
N PRO A 638 7.66 -9.58 -24.61
CA PRO A 638 8.07 -8.21 -24.27
C PRO A 638 7.32 -7.60 -23.08
N GLN A 639 5.98 -7.67 -23.08
CA GLN A 639 5.17 -7.09 -22.01
C GLN A 639 5.37 -7.83 -20.68
N PHE A 640 5.66 -9.13 -20.72
CA PHE A 640 6.03 -9.89 -19.52
C PHE A 640 7.34 -9.42 -18.90
N VAL A 641 8.32 -9.12 -19.75
CA VAL A 641 9.61 -8.59 -19.31
C VAL A 641 9.43 -7.21 -18.66
N ASP A 642 8.61 -6.35 -19.25
CA ASP A 642 8.30 -5.03 -18.69
C ASP A 642 7.53 -5.14 -17.36
N TRP A 643 6.59 -6.08 -17.27
CA TRP A 643 5.88 -6.38 -16.02
C TRP A 643 6.85 -6.79 -14.91
N TYR A 644 7.81 -7.70 -15.17
CA TYR A 644 8.81 -8.07 -14.17
C TYR A 644 9.70 -6.90 -13.74
N GLN A 645 10.02 -5.97 -14.64
CA GLN A 645 10.81 -4.79 -14.28
C GLN A 645 10.09 -3.89 -13.27
N GLN A 646 8.77 -3.76 -13.40
CA GLN A 646 7.95 -2.92 -12.52
C GLN A 646 7.58 -3.66 -11.23
N ALA A 647 7.13 -4.91 -11.34
CA ALA A 647 6.46 -5.64 -10.28
C ALA A 647 7.43 -6.45 -9.39
N ASN A 648 8.46 -7.11 -9.97
CA ASN A 648 9.44 -7.88 -9.21
C ASN A 648 10.80 -8.05 -9.95
N PRO A 649 11.64 -7.00 -10.01
CA PRO A 649 12.89 -7.02 -10.78
C PRO A 649 13.97 -7.94 -10.20
N ARG A 650 13.84 -8.33 -8.93
CA ARG A 650 14.79 -9.23 -8.24
C ARG A 650 14.43 -10.71 -8.39
N SER A 651 13.27 -11.01 -8.97
CA SER A 651 12.86 -12.40 -9.20
C SER A 651 13.85 -13.13 -10.09
N PRO A 652 14.17 -14.42 -9.81
CA PRO A 652 14.97 -15.24 -10.71
C PRO A 652 14.28 -15.48 -12.07
N TRP A 653 12.95 -15.31 -12.13
CA TRP A 653 12.17 -15.39 -13.36
C TRP A 653 12.36 -14.19 -14.29
N ALA A 654 12.73 -13.01 -13.77
CA ALA A 654 12.96 -11.81 -14.57
C ALA A 654 14.10 -11.97 -15.60
N PRO A 655 15.32 -12.43 -15.25
CA PRO A 655 16.35 -12.73 -16.23
C PRO A 655 15.96 -13.88 -17.16
N LEU A 656 15.19 -14.87 -16.70
CA LEU A 656 14.71 -15.94 -17.56
C LEU A 656 13.79 -15.42 -18.67
N ALA A 657 12.84 -14.54 -18.33
CA ALA A 657 11.96 -13.91 -19.31
C ALA A 657 12.76 -13.05 -20.32
N ARG A 658 13.76 -12.29 -19.85
CA ARG A 658 14.68 -11.54 -20.74
C ARG A 658 15.47 -12.46 -21.66
N ALA A 659 15.96 -13.59 -21.14
CA ALA A 659 16.72 -14.54 -21.92
C ALA A 659 15.89 -15.15 -23.06
N ALA A 660 14.63 -15.50 -22.79
CA ALA A 660 13.68 -15.98 -23.79
C ALA A 660 13.37 -14.91 -24.85
N LEU A 661 13.20 -13.65 -24.44
CA LEU A 661 13.01 -12.53 -25.37
C LEU A 661 14.24 -12.26 -26.26
N PHE A 662 15.45 -12.33 -25.71
CA PHE A 662 16.66 -12.21 -26.52
C PHE A 662 16.80 -13.37 -27.50
N ALA A 663 16.47 -14.60 -27.07
CA ALA A 663 16.47 -15.77 -27.95
C ALA A 663 15.47 -15.60 -29.11
N SER A 664 14.24 -15.13 -28.86
CA SER A 664 13.24 -14.91 -29.91
C SER A 664 13.66 -13.83 -30.92
N ASN A 665 14.44 -12.84 -30.47
CA ASN A 665 14.96 -11.76 -31.32
C ASN A 665 16.25 -12.15 -32.07
N GLY A 666 16.82 -13.32 -31.80
CA GLY A 666 18.08 -13.79 -32.37
C GLY A 666 19.34 -13.16 -31.73
N ASP A 667 19.21 -12.52 -30.57
CA ASP A 667 20.35 -12.01 -29.79
C ASP A 667 20.90 -13.10 -28.86
N GLU A 668 21.64 -14.02 -29.48
CA GLU A 668 22.19 -15.23 -28.86
C GLU A 668 23.11 -14.93 -27.67
N LEU A 669 23.93 -13.87 -27.75
CA LEU A 669 24.92 -13.56 -26.71
C LEU A 669 24.25 -13.05 -25.42
N ASN A 670 23.31 -12.11 -25.54
CA ASN A 670 22.60 -11.58 -24.38
C ASN A 670 21.64 -12.62 -23.79
N SER A 671 21.02 -13.44 -24.64
CA SER A 671 20.25 -14.61 -24.19
C SER A 671 21.10 -15.56 -23.34
N ALA A 672 22.29 -15.92 -23.81
CA ALA A 672 23.21 -16.80 -23.09
C ALA A 672 23.55 -16.25 -21.69
N ARG A 673 23.90 -14.96 -21.60
CA ARG A 673 24.27 -14.30 -20.34
C ARG A 673 23.10 -14.23 -19.36
N GLU A 674 21.90 -13.90 -19.83
CA GLU A 674 20.71 -13.86 -18.96
C GLU A 674 20.25 -15.25 -18.51
N TYR A 675 20.36 -16.29 -19.35
CA TYR A 675 20.13 -17.67 -18.89
C TYR A 675 21.14 -18.11 -17.82
N SER A 676 22.43 -17.77 -18.00
CA SER A 676 23.45 -17.99 -16.95
C SER A 676 23.08 -17.27 -15.65
N ARG A 677 22.66 -16.01 -15.75
CA ARG A 677 22.26 -15.19 -14.59
C ARG A 677 21.02 -15.75 -13.88
N ALA A 678 20.01 -16.18 -14.65
CA ALA A 678 18.82 -16.82 -14.11
C ALA A 678 19.19 -18.09 -13.34
N ALA A 679 20.05 -18.94 -13.93
CA ALA A 679 20.54 -20.15 -13.28
C ALA A 679 21.26 -19.84 -11.95
N GLU A 680 22.16 -18.85 -11.92
CA GLU A 680 22.84 -18.42 -10.69
C GLU A 680 21.87 -17.96 -9.59
N LEU A 681 20.82 -17.22 -9.95
CA LEU A 681 19.81 -16.76 -9.00
C LEU A 681 18.94 -17.91 -8.48
N PHE A 682 18.51 -18.83 -9.34
CA PHE A 682 17.76 -20.02 -8.92
C PHE A 682 18.59 -20.91 -8.00
N THR A 683 19.89 -21.10 -8.27
CA THR A 683 20.80 -21.79 -7.34
C THR A 683 20.89 -21.07 -5.99
N GLY A 684 20.92 -19.73 -5.99
CA GLY A 684 20.94 -18.93 -4.76
C GLY A 684 19.64 -19.00 -3.96
N VAL A 685 18.48 -19.08 -4.61
CA VAL A 685 17.17 -19.26 -3.95
C VAL A 685 17.04 -20.65 -3.34
N ALA A 686 17.41 -21.69 -4.09
CA ALA A 686 17.44 -23.08 -3.62
C ALA A 686 18.23 -23.24 -2.31
N SER A 687 19.38 -22.56 -2.20
CA SER A 687 20.21 -22.60 -0.99
C SER A 687 19.59 -21.93 0.24
N LYS A 688 18.59 -21.06 0.07
CA LYS A 688 17.89 -20.37 1.17
C LYS A 688 16.60 -21.08 1.57
N GLU A 689 15.92 -21.70 0.61
CA GLU A 689 14.68 -22.46 0.85
C GLU A 689 14.95 -23.82 1.51
N ALA A 690 16.17 -24.37 1.35
CA ALA A 690 16.60 -25.58 2.06
C ALA A 690 16.64 -25.44 3.59
N ASP A 691 16.62 -24.21 4.14
CA ASP A 691 16.56 -23.93 5.58
C ASP A 691 15.12 -23.83 6.13
N GLY A 692 14.08 -23.96 5.28
CA GLY A 692 12.66 -23.90 5.67
C GLY A 692 11.92 -25.24 5.52
N GLU A 693 10.90 -25.47 6.34
CA GLU A 693 9.99 -26.62 6.20
C GLU A 693 9.17 -26.50 4.89
N THR A 694 9.72 -26.97 3.77
CA THR A 694 8.97 -27.15 2.52
C THR A 694 8.01 -28.34 2.65
N ASN A 695 6.72 -28.02 2.72
CA ASN A 695 5.65 -29.00 2.69
C ASN A 695 5.47 -29.57 1.27
N GLY A 696 6.16 -30.69 0.98
CA GLY A 696 5.64 -31.76 0.11
C GLY A 696 5.56 -31.49 -1.39
N GLU A 697 6.64 -31.03 -2.02
CA GLU A 697 6.79 -31.09 -3.48
C GLU A 697 7.85 -32.14 -3.87
N ASP A 698 7.44 -33.15 -4.65
CA ASP A 698 8.33 -34.06 -5.40
C ASP A 698 9.01 -33.30 -6.57
N ASP A 699 9.49 -32.08 -6.33
CA ASP A 699 9.96 -31.20 -7.40
C ASP A 699 11.48 -31.18 -7.49
N ASP A 700 12.05 -32.15 -8.18
CA ASP A 700 13.48 -32.19 -8.54
C ASP A 700 13.91 -30.99 -9.42
N SER A 701 12.96 -30.12 -9.85
CA SER A 701 13.26 -28.90 -10.60
C SER A 701 14.22 -27.96 -9.86
N ILE A 702 14.27 -27.97 -8.52
CA ILE A 702 15.18 -27.08 -7.77
C ILE A 702 16.65 -27.27 -8.20
N LEU A 703 17.09 -28.51 -8.44
CA LEU A 703 18.43 -28.81 -8.99
C LEU A 703 18.42 -28.88 -10.53
N ALA A 704 17.36 -29.43 -11.13
CA ALA A 704 17.30 -29.64 -12.57
C ALA A 704 17.11 -28.36 -13.38
N LEU A 705 16.43 -27.36 -12.84
CA LEU A 705 16.16 -26.08 -13.51
C LEU A 705 17.44 -25.27 -13.70
N PRO A 706 18.28 -24.99 -12.68
CA PRO A 706 19.55 -24.30 -12.89
C PRO A 706 20.44 -24.99 -13.92
N ILE A 707 20.58 -26.32 -13.86
CA ILE A 707 21.39 -27.09 -14.81
C ILE A 707 20.79 -26.99 -16.22
N THR A 708 19.47 -27.06 -16.36
CA THR A 708 18.79 -26.87 -17.66
C THR A 708 19.04 -25.47 -18.22
N LEU A 709 18.99 -24.43 -17.40
CA LEU A 709 19.25 -23.05 -17.80
C LEU A 709 20.73 -22.85 -18.19
N TYR A 710 21.68 -23.43 -17.45
CA TYR A 710 23.09 -23.42 -17.85
C TYR A 710 23.33 -24.16 -19.17
N ARG A 711 22.65 -25.28 -19.42
CA ARG A 711 22.72 -25.98 -20.72
C ARG A 711 22.20 -25.11 -21.86
N LYS A 712 21.05 -24.44 -21.67
CA LYS A 712 20.53 -23.46 -22.65
C LYS A 712 21.55 -22.35 -22.89
N SER A 713 22.13 -21.81 -21.82
CA SER A 713 23.16 -20.78 -21.91
C SER A 713 24.36 -21.21 -22.78
N LEU A 714 24.87 -22.44 -22.60
CA LEU A 714 25.97 -22.96 -23.43
C LEU A 714 25.61 -23.09 -24.91
N ILE A 715 24.37 -23.50 -25.21
CA ILE A 715 23.88 -23.58 -26.60
C ILE A 715 23.87 -22.16 -27.20
N HIS A 716 23.30 -21.18 -26.52
CA HIS A 716 23.28 -19.80 -26.98
C HIS A 716 24.69 -19.19 -27.11
N TYR A 717 25.63 -19.49 -26.19
CA TYR A 717 27.04 -19.09 -26.36
C TYR A 717 27.69 -19.72 -27.60
N ALA A 718 27.37 -20.99 -27.90
CA ALA A 718 27.84 -21.65 -29.12
C ALA A 718 27.30 -20.96 -30.38
N HIS A 719 26.00 -20.63 -30.41
CA HIS A 719 25.37 -19.88 -31.51
C HIS A 719 25.97 -18.47 -31.70
N ALA A 720 26.27 -17.78 -30.59
CA ALA A 720 26.99 -16.51 -30.60
C ALA A 720 28.48 -16.64 -30.98
N LYS A 721 29.01 -17.86 -31.12
CA LYS A 721 30.43 -18.18 -31.35
C LYS A 721 31.36 -17.67 -30.25
N GLN A 722 30.85 -17.50 -29.03
CA GLN A 722 31.58 -17.00 -27.88
C GLN A 722 32.10 -18.18 -27.03
N TRP A 723 33.08 -18.90 -27.59
CA TRP A 723 33.57 -20.15 -27.03
C TRP A 723 34.29 -20.00 -25.68
N ASP A 724 34.94 -18.84 -25.47
CA ASP A 724 35.67 -18.53 -24.23
C ASP A 724 34.72 -18.47 -23.03
N GLU A 725 33.59 -17.77 -23.17
CA GLU A 725 32.56 -17.68 -22.13
C GLU A 725 31.92 -19.06 -21.89
N ALA A 726 31.64 -19.83 -22.94
CA ALA A 726 31.09 -21.19 -22.82
C ALA A 726 32.02 -22.12 -22.02
N ILE A 727 33.32 -22.12 -22.31
CA ILE A 727 34.30 -22.94 -21.58
C ILE A 727 34.50 -22.43 -20.15
N SER A 728 34.48 -21.12 -19.95
CA SER A 728 34.56 -20.54 -18.60
C SER A 728 33.40 -20.99 -17.72
N LEU A 729 32.17 -21.03 -18.26
CA LEU A 729 30.97 -21.50 -17.57
C LEU A 729 31.09 -23.00 -17.22
N LEU A 730 31.51 -23.81 -18.20
CA LEU A 730 31.71 -25.25 -18.02
C LEU A 730 32.75 -25.57 -16.93
N ASN A 731 33.79 -24.74 -16.79
CA ASN A 731 34.81 -24.89 -15.75
C ASN A 731 34.36 -24.33 -14.39
N LYS A 732 33.51 -23.29 -14.39
CA LYS A 732 32.97 -22.66 -13.17
C LYS A 732 31.99 -23.57 -12.43
N VAL A 733 31.20 -24.38 -13.15
CA VAL A 733 30.13 -25.22 -12.58
C VAL A 733 30.47 -26.71 -12.75
N PRO A 734 31.01 -27.40 -11.72
CA PRO A 734 31.37 -28.82 -11.80
C PRO A 734 30.21 -29.75 -12.15
N ALA A 735 29.04 -29.54 -11.53
CA ALA A 735 27.83 -30.33 -11.81
C ALA A 735 27.39 -30.26 -13.29
N LEU A 736 27.54 -29.09 -13.91
CA LEU A 736 27.29 -28.89 -15.35
C LEU A 736 28.26 -29.70 -16.19
N LYS A 737 29.52 -29.81 -15.76
CA LYS A 737 30.54 -30.61 -16.44
C LYS A 737 30.22 -32.10 -16.34
N ALA A 738 29.71 -32.61 -15.24
CA ALA A 738 29.27 -34.01 -15.15
C ALA A 738 28.02 -34.26 -16.01
N ALA A 739 27.07 -33.33 -16.00
CA ALA A 739 25.78 -33.44 -16.69
C ALA A 739 25.85 -33.28 -18.22
N ILE A 740 26.95 -32.81 -18.80
CA ILE A 740 27.08 -32.58 -20.25
C ILE A 740 27.84 -33.72 -20.93
N THR A 741 27.43 -34.01 -22.17
CA THR A 741 28.03 -35.09 -22.95
C THR A 741 29.47 -34.86 -23.38
N GLU A 742 30.21 -35.94 -23.59
CA GLU A 742 31.59 -35.86 -24.05
C GLU A 742 31.68 -35.32 -25.48
N ARG A 743 30.67 -35.56 -26.34
CA ARG A 743 30.64 -34.98 -27.69
C ARG A 743 30.42 -33.47 -27.66
N PHE A 744 29.54 -32.96 -26.79
CA PHE A 744 29.34 -31.51 -26.67
C PHE A 744 30.58 -30.83 -26.09
N LYS A 745 31.22 -31.44 -25.07
CA LYS A 745 32.51 -30.96 -24.56
C LYS A 745 33.58 -30.96 -25.64
N LEU A 746 33.66 -32.01 -26.45
CA LEU A 746 34.57 -32.07 -27.59
C LEU A 746 34.26 -30.95 -28.58
N TYR A 747 32.99 -30.72 -28.92
CA TYR A 747 32.54 -29.66 -29.81
C TYR A 747 33.02 -28.29 -29.34
N LEU A 748 32.72 -27.90 -28.10
CA LEU A 748 33.14 -26.61 -27.54
C LEU A 748 34.67 -26.46 -27.52
N ASN A 749 35.39 -27.49 -27.06
CA ASN A 749 36.85 -27.44 -26.97
C ASN A 749 37.53 -27.38 -28.35
N VAL A 750 37.02 -28.11 -29.35
CA VAL A 750 37.52 -28.05 -30.73
C VAL A 750 37.24 -26.68 -31.33
N CYS A 751 36.05 -26.11 -31.12
CA CYS A 751 35.71 -24.79 -31.64
C CYS A 751 36.58 -23.69 -31.02
N HIS A 752 36.78 -23.71 -29.71
CA HIS A 752 37.66 -22.77 -29.01
C HIS A 752 39.13 -22.91 -29.46
N THR A 753 39.67 -24.14 -29.47
CA THR A 753 41.07 -24.36 -29.88
C THR A 753 41.30 -24.06 -31.35
N ALA A 754 40.30 -24.24 -32.22
CA ALA A 754 40.41 -23.91 -33.64
C ALA A 754 40.61 -22.40 -33.90
N LEU A 755 40.27 -21.52 -32.95
CA LEU A 755 40.56 -20.08 -33.07
C LEU A 755 42.06 -19.77 -33.03
N THR A 756 42.86 -20.58 -32.31
CA THR A 756 44.29 -20.33 -32.07
C THR A 756 45.20 -21.39 -32.70
N ASP A 757 44.87 -22.68 -32.55
CA ASP A 757 45.62 -23.82 -33.07
C ASP A 757 44.70 -24.81 -33.81
N THR A 758 44.61 -24.64 -35.13
CA THR A 758 43.79 -25.51 -35.98
C THR A 758 44.28 -26.97 -36.03
N ASP A 759 45.57 -27.21 -35.81
CA ASP A 759 46.16 -28.55 -35.74
C ASP A 759 45.88 -29.21 -34.40
N GLY A 760 45.94 -28.44 -33.32
CA GLY A 760 45.52 -28.81 -31.97
C GLY A 760 44.07 -29.27 -31.95
N ALA A 761 43.17 -28.49 -32.55
CA ALA A 761 41.76 -28.84 -32.68
C ALA A 761 41.55 -30.18 -33.43
N THR A 762 42.27 -30.40 -34.53
CA THR A 762 42.24 -31.68 -35.27
C THR A 762 42.81 -32.84 -34.46
N ARG A 763 43.83 -32.62 -33.62
CA ARG A 763 44.38 -33.64 -32.70
C ARG A 763 43.36 -34.06 -31.64
N LEU A 764 42.54 -33.14 -31.12
CA LEU A 764 41.49 -33.46 -30.15
C LEU A 764 40.49 -34.47 -30.72
N ILE A 765 39.99 -34.25 -31.94
CA ILE A 765 39.07 -35.17 -32.61
C ILE A 765 39.72 -36.55 -32.84
N ARG A 766 40.98 -36.55 -33.30
CA ARG A 766 41.71 -37.82 -33.50
C ARG A 766 41.85 -38.61 -32.21
N ARG A 767 42.17 -37.95 -31.09
CA ARG A 767 42.27 -38.59 -29.77
C ARG A 767 40.93 -39.12 -29.28
N PHE A 768 39.85 -38.39 -29.54
CA PHE A 768 38.50 -38.80 -29.15
C PHE A 768 38.10 -40.13 -29.80
N VAL A 769 38.37 -40.26 -31.11
CA VAL A 769 38.05 -41.46 -31.90
C VAL A 769 39.07 -42.59 -31.73
N GLN A 770 40.18 -42.32 -31.02
CA GLN A 770 41.28 -43.26 -30.84
C GLN A 770 40.95 -44.32 -29.78
N ARG A 771 41.04 -45.60 -30.15
CA ARG A 771 40.96 -46.75 -29.23
C ARG A 771 42.23 -47.59 -29.33
N LYS A 772 42.56 -48.29 -28.24
CA LYS A 772 43.64 -49.28 -28.22
C LYS A 772 43.00 -50.67 -28.29
N GLN A 773 43.22 -51.40 -29.38
CA GLN A 773 42.83 -52.80 -29.47
C GLN A 773 44.04 -53.67 -29.13
N THR A 774 43.91 -54.53 -28.14
CA THR A 774 44.87 -55.58 -27.84
C THR A 774 44.68 -56.71 -28.84
N TYR A 775 45.74 -57.10 -29.52
CA TYR A 775 45.76 -58.27 -30.39
C TYR A 775 46.87 -59.21 -29.93
N GLU A 776 46.61 -60.50 -30.10
CA GLU A 776 47.56 -61.55 -29.77
C GLU A 776 48.42 -61.84 -31.01
N GLU A 777 49.73 -61.76 -30.86
CA GLU A 777 50.71 -62.06 -31.90
C GLU A 777 51.64 -63.16 -31.37
N GLU A 778 51.80 -64.24 -32.14
CA GLU A 778 52.82 -65.24 -31.85
C GLU A 778 54.20 -64.66 -32.16
N ASP A 779 55.07 -64.65 -31.15
CA ASP A 779 56.47 -64.23 -31.34
C ASP A 779 57.26 -65.30 -32.11
N VAL A 780 58.49 -64.98 -32.51
CA VAL A 780 59.35 -65.85 -33.36
C VAL A 780 59.60 -67.25 -32.73
N GLU A 781 59.37 -67.40 -31.43
CA GLU A 781 59.51 -68.65 -30.66
C GLU A 781 58.17 -69.40 -30.41
N GLY A 782 57.04 -68.92 -30.95
CA GLY A 782 55.72 -69.55 -30.80
C GLY A 782 54.96 -69.21 -29.51
N ASN A 783 55.39 -68.19 -28.77
CA ASN A 783 54.70 -67.71 -27.57
C ASN A 783 53.72 -66.58 -27.92
N ILE A 784 52.49 -66.63 -27.39
CA ILE A 784 51.46 -65.61 -27.62
C ILE A 784 51.78 -64.36 -26.78
N ILE A 785 52.03 -63.23 -27.45
CA ILE A 785 52.27 -61.92 -26.81
C ILE A 785 51.11 -60.98 -27.13
N GLN A 786 50.56 -60.33 -26.10
CA GLN A 786 49.56 -59.28 -26.27
C GLN A 786 50.24 -57.97 -26.66
N LYS A 787 50.07 -57.53 -27.91
CA LYS A 787 50.48 -56.19 -28.37
C LYS A 787 49.25 -55.31 -28.55
N SER A 788 49.42 -53.99 -28.36
CA SER A 788 48.34 -53.03 -28.57
C SER A 788 48.52 -52.28 -29.88
N ARG A 789 47.49 -52.30 -30.73
CA ARG A 789 47.40 -51.46 -31.93
C ARG A 789 46.42 -50.32 -31.69
N THR A 790 46.77 -49.13 -32.17
CA THR A 790 45.85 -48.00 -32.19
C THR A 790 44.89 -48.14 -33.37
N ILE A 791 43.60 -48.09 -33.10
CA ILE A 791 42.52 -48.10 -34.10
C ILE A 791 41.68 -46.84 -33.91
N TYR A 792 41.08 -46.36 -35.00
CA TYR A 792 40.15 -45.23 -34.99
C TYR A 792 38.75 -45.76 -35.30
N LEU A 793 37.76 -45.43 -34.47
CA LEU A 793 36.37 -45.82 -34.69
C LEU A 793 35.74 -44.99 -35.82
N GLU A 794 35.63 -45.56 -37.01
CA GLU A 794 35.06 -44.86 -38.18
C GLU A 794 33.58 -44.48 -37.96
N GLU A 795 32.80 -45.34 -37.31
CA GLU A 795 31.40 -45.04 -36.94
C GLU A 795 31.27 -43.79 -36.06
N GLU A 796 32.13 -43.63 -35.05
CA GLU A 796 32.12 -42.42 -34.19
C GLU A 796 32.48 -41.17 -34.99
N LEU A 797 33.37 -41.27 -35.97
CA LEU A 797 33.76 -40.14 -36.81
C LEU A 797 32.61 -39.69 -37.73
N ASP A 798 31.79 -40.63 -38.21
CA ASP A 798 30.60 -40.30 -38.99
C ASP A 798 29.48 -39.68 -38.14
N LEU A 799 29.32 -40.13 -36.90
CA LEU A 799 28.44 -39.45 -35.93
C LEU A 799 28.89 -38.00 -35.68
N LEU A 800 30.19 -37.76 -35.45
CA LEU A 800 30.71 -36.40 -35.24
C LEU A 800 30.48 -35.45 -36.42
N ARG A 801 30.30 -35.96 -37.64
CA ARG A 801 30.00 -35.11 -38.81
C ARG A 801 28.57 -34.62 -38.85
N ASN A 802 27.67 -35.48 -38.39
CA ASN A 802 26.25 -35.17 -38.36
C ASN A 802 25.85 -34.48 -37.04
N TYR A 803 26.74 -34.51 -36.03
CA TYR A 803 26.51 -33.93 -34.71
C TYR A 803 25.98 -32.48 -34.73
N PRO A 804 26.55 -31.51 -35.50
CA PRO A 804 26.00 -30.16 -35.55
C PRO A 804 24.60 -30.06 -36.17
N TYR A 805 24.15 -31.10 -36.87
CA TYR A 805 22.89 -31.15 -37.59
C TYR A 805 21.84 -32.04 -36.91
N GLU A 806 22.13 -32.58 -35.71
CA GLU A 806 21.17 -33.40 -34.97
C GLU A 806 19.92 -32.57 -34.64
N LYS A 807 18.73 -33.09 -34.99
CA LYS A 807 17.44 -32.37 -34.89
C LYS A 807 17.12 -31.81 -33.50
N ALA A 808 17.68 -32.41 -32.46
CA ALA A 808 17.48 -31.95 -31.09
C ALA A 808 18.06 -30.53 -30.89
N HIS A 809 19.22 -30.22 -31.48
CA HIS A 809 19.93 -28.95 -31.35
C HIS A 809 20.83 -28.68 -32.56
N VAL A 810 20.43 -27.75 -33.44
CA VAL A 810 21.26 -27.38 -34.61
C VAL A 810 22.39 -26.47 -34.12
N LEU A 811 23.62 -26.97 -34.05
CA LEU A 811 24.78 -26.20 -33.64
C LEU A 811 25.51 -25.59 -34.85
N PRO A 812 26.24 -24.48 -34.70
CA PRO A 812 27.08 -23.95 -35.77
C PRO A 812 28.06 -25.00 -36.31
N PRO A 813 28.04 -25.31 -37.62
CA PRO A 813 28.84 -26.40 -38.16
C PRO A 813 30.34 -26.05 -38.21
N ASP A 814 30.68 -24.80 -38.49
CA ASP A 814 32.06 -24.33 -38.54
C ASP A 814 32.46 -23.59 -37.27
N PRO A 815 33.69 -23.79 -36.76
CA PRO A 815 34.82 -24.48 -37.40
C PRO A 815 34.85 -26.02 -37.21
N PHE A 816 33.93 -26.60 -36.44
CA PHE A 816 33.95 -28.00 -36.02
C PHE A 816 34.01 -29.01 -37.17
N LEU A 817 33.07 -28.94 -38.11
CA LEU A 817 32.96 -29.81 -39.29
C LEU A 817 34.25 -29.76 -40.13
N GLY A 818 34.80 -28.56 -40.33
CA GLY A 818 36.10 -28.37 -40.98
C GLY A 818 37.25 -29.09 -40.27
N ARG A 819 37.21 -29.21 -38.93
CA ARG A 819 38.21 -29.97 -38.16
C ARG A 819 37.96 -31.48 -38.21
N VAL A 820 36.70 -31.93 -38.19
CA VAL A 820 36.34 -33.36 -38.32
C VAL A 820 36.72 -33.90 -39.69
N THR A 821 36.49 -33.14 -40.75
CA THR A 821 36.92 -33.51 -42.12
C THR A 821 38.45 -33.57 -42.26
N ALA A 822 39.18 -32.66 -41.61
CA ALA A 822 40.64 -32.72 -41.54
C ALA A 822 41.14 -33.95 -40.76
N ALA A 823 40.48 -34.30 -39.64
CA ALA A 823 40.81 -35.48 -38.84
C ALA A 823 40.58 -36.77 -39.64
N SER A 824 39.43 -36.90 -40.30
CA SER A 824 39.10 -38.01 -41.20
C SER A 824 40.18 -38.20 -42.27
N THR A 825 40.56 -37.12 -42.94
CA THR A 825 41.58 -37.16 -44.01
C THR A 825 42.96 -37.59 -43.49
N ARG A 826 43.31 -37.23 -42.24
CA ARG A 826 44.56 -37.69 -41.60
C ARG A 826 44.48 -39.18 -41.22
N ILE A 827 43.36 -39.63 -40.67
CA ILE A 827 43.14 -41.04 -40.31
C ILE A 827 43.16 -41.94 -41.56
N SER A 828 42.50 -41.55 -42.65
CA SER A 828 42.54 -42.31 -43.92
C SER A 828 43.95 -42.38 -44.53
N LYS A 829 44.81 -41.38 -44.30
CA LYS A 829 46.23 -41.41 -44.73
C LYS A 829 47.07 -42.37 -43.88
N ASP A 830 46.74 -42.51 -42.60
CA ASP A 830 47.41 -43.42 -41.66
C ASP A 830 46.98 -44.89 -41.89
N ASN A 831 45.71 -45.12 -42.24
CA ASN A 831 45.12 -46.43 -42.57
C ASN A 831 45.33 -46.80 -44.06
N ARG A 832 46.56 -47.02 -44.51
CA ARG A 832 46.90 -47.29 -45.93
C ARG A 832 46.38 -48.61 -46.54
N ARG A 833 45.57 -49.43 -45.83
CA ARG A 833 44.98 -50.66 -46.36
C ARG A 833 43.60 -50.93 -45.74
N SER A 834 42.56 -50.97 -46.59
CA SER A 834 41.17 -51.41 -46.35
C SER A 834 40.10 -50.34 -46.01
N ARG A 835 38.90 -50.54 -46.57
CA ARG A 835 37.56 -49.95 -46.27
C ARG A 835 37.22 -48.46 -46.51
N ASN A 836 38.08 -47.63 -47.13
CA ASN A 836 37.75 -46.21 -47.39
C ASN A 836 37.24 -45.86 -48.82
N GLN A 837 36.83 -46.85 -49.63
CA GLN A 837 36.44 -46.61 -51.03
C GLN A 837 35.07 -45.92 -51.16
N SER A 838 34.05 -46.41 -50.46
CA SER A 838 32.67 -45.91 -50.55
C SER A 838 32.52 -44.46 -50.07
N GLU A 839 33.21 -44.07 -49.00
CA GLU A 839 33.23 -42.69 -48.49
C GLU A 839 33.98 -41.72 -49.44
N GLN A 840 35.08 -42.15 -50.04
CA GLN A 840 35.79 -41.34 -51.05
C GLN A 840 34.93 -41.14 -52.30
N GLN A 841 34.25 -42.20 -52.76
CA GLN A 841 33.30 -42.15 -53.86
C GLN A 841 32.11 -41.24 -53.54
N PHE A 842 31.53 -41.35 -52.34
CA PHE A 842 30.44 -40.48 -51.89
C PHE A 842 30.86 -39.01 -51.87
N ARG A 843 32.05 -38.68 -51.34
CA ARG A 843 32.57 -37.31 -51.38
C ARG A 843 32.74 -36.82 -52.81
N GLN A 844 33.32 -37.64 -53.68
CA GLN A 844 33.54 -37.26 -55.08
C GLN A 844 32.21 -36.99 -55.80
N ALA A 845 31.21 -37.86 -55.61
CA ALA A 845 29.86 -37.67 -56.14
C ALA A 845 29.22 -36.37 -55.61
N MET A 846 29.36 -36.11 -54.31
CA MET A 846 28.81 -34.93 -53.64
C MET A 846 29.57 -33.64 -53.88
N MET A 847 30.78 -33.63 -54.46
CA MET A 847 31.52 -32.41 -54.80
C MET A 847 30.91 -31.67 -56.00
N THR A 848 30.21 -32.39 -56.87
CA THR A 848 29.52 -31.82 -58.04
C THR A 848 28.38 -30.88 -57.61
N SER A 849 28.09 -29.84 -58.41
CA SER A 849 26.99 -28.89 -58.15
C SER A 849 25.60 -29.53 -58.26
N SER A 850 25.48 -30.60 -59.04
CA SER A 850 24.26 -31.41 -59.22
C SER A 850 24.62 -32.91 -59.12
N PRO A 851 24.72 -33.46 -57.90
CA PRO A 851 25.05 -34.87 -57.70
C PRO A 851 23.99 -35.81 -58.31
N SER A 852 24.42 -36.92 -58.90
CA SER A 852 23.51 -37.91 -59.49
C SER A 852 22.84 -38.75 -58.40
N MET A 853 21.51 -38.82 -58.42
CA MET A 853 20.73 -39.61 -57.45
C MET A 853 21.03 -41.11 -57.56
N THR A 854 21.22 -41.63 -58.78
CA THR A 854 21.50 -43.05 -59.01
C THR A 854 22.87 -43.43 -58.47
N GLU A 855 23.87 -42.57 -58.68
CA GLU A 855 25.23 -42.78 -58.16
C GLU A 855 25.25 -42.77 -56.63
N VAL A 856 24.54 -41.84 -56.00
CA VAL A 856 24.40 -41.80 -54.53
C VAL A 856 23.70 -43.04 -53.98
N TYR A 857 22.66 -43.53 -54.68
CA TYR A 857 21.98 -44.76 -54.29
C TYR A 857 22.87 -46.00 -54.45
N ASP A 858 23.60 -46.12 -55.56
CA ASP A 858 24.47 -47.26 -55.82
C ASP A 858 25.62 -47.33 -54.80
N ILE A 859 26.19 -46.17 -54.42
CA ILE A 859 27.19 -46.08 -53.35
C ILE A 859 26.57 -46.49 -52.00
N ALA A 860 25.39 -45.98 -51.66
CA ALA A 860 24.70 -46.31 -50.42
C ALA A 860 24.34 -47.81 -50.34
N LYS A 861 23.90 -48.40 -51.46
CA LYS A 861 23.57 -49.82 -51.55
C LYS A 861 24.82 -50.69 -51.39
N SER A 862 25.90 -50.36 -52.08
CA SER A 862 27.18 -51.07 -51.93
C SER A 862 27.73 -50.96 -50.51
N ALA A 863 27.61 -49.80 -49.87
CA ALA A 863 28.00 -49.64 -48.47
C ALA A 863 27.08 -50.42 -47.50
N ALA A 864 25.79 -50.53 -47.80
CA ALA A 864 24.83 -51.28 -46.98
C ALA A 864 25.11 -52.79 -46.95
N GLU A 865 25.78 -53.34 -47.97
CA GLU A 865 26.22 -54.75 -48.01
C GLU A 865 27.32 -55.03 -46.96
N ASP A 866 28.24 -54.09 -46.75
CA ASP A 866 29.30 -54.17 -45.72
C ASP A 866 28.84 -53.70 -44.33
N GLY A 867 27.84 -52.81 -44.30
CA GLY A 867 27.27 -52.23 -43.07
C GLY A 867 25.96 -51.49 -43.35
N ALA A 868 24.82 -52.12 -43.05
CA ALA A 868 23.48 -51.60 -43.36
C ALA A 868 23.22 -50.16 -42.85
N PHE A 869 23.67 -49.85 -41.63
CA PHE A 869 23.53 -48.51 -41.06
C PHE A 869 24.37 -47.47 -41.82
N GLU A 870 25.62 -47.79 -42.17
CA GLU A 870 26.53 -46.89 -42.89
C GLU A 870 25.94 -46.51 -44.26
N GLY A 871 25.39 -47.48 -44.98
CA GLY A 871 24.68 -47.27 -46.24
C GLY A 871 23.53 -46.27 -46.14
N LEU A 872 22.67 -46.42 -45.12
CA LEU A 872 21.55 -45.51 -44.87
C LEU A 872 22.02 -44.10 -44.45
N MET A 873 23.12 -44.00 -43.69
CA MET A 873 23.70 -42.70 -43.31
C MET A 873 24.16 -41.88 -44.53
N TYR A 874 24.60 -42.52 -45.63
CA TYR A 874 24.89 -41.80 -46.88
C TYR A 874 23.63 -41.18 -47.51
N LEU A 875 22.50 -41.91 -47.48
CA LEU A 875 21.22 -41.39 -47.98
C LEU A 875 20.68 -40.26 -47.10
N GLU A 876 20.78 -40.41 -45.78
CA GLU A 876 20.42 -39.38 -44.80
C GLU A 876 21.24 -38.10 -45.04
N ARG A 877 22.56 -38.22 -45.20
CA ARG A 877 23.47 -37.10 -45.53
C ARG A 877 23.13 -36.45 -46.87
N ALA A 878 22.79 -37.24 -47.88
CA ALA A 878 22.39 -36.72 -49.18
C ALA A 878 21.09 -35.90 -49.07
N GLN A 879 20.09 -36.40 -48.36
CA GLN A 879 18.81 -35.71 -48.14
C GLN A 879 18.98 -34.40 -47.35
N ASN A 880 19.85 -34.40 -46.34
CA ASN A 880 20.14 -33.22 -45.53
C ASN A 880 20.96 -32.16 -46.28
N SER A 881 21.54 -32.49 -47.44
CA SER A 881 22.27 -31.53 -48.25
C SER A 881 21.34 -30.56 -49.00
N THR A 882 21.77 -29.31 -49.17
CA THR A 882 21.06 -28.28 -49.96
C THR A 882 21.17 -28.48 -51.47
N LYS A 883 21.84 -29.54 -51.93
CA LYS A 883 22.16 -29.78 -53.34
C LYS A 883 21.03 -30.46 -54.13
N PHE A 884 20.07 -31.07 -53.46
CA PHE A 884 18.93 -31.75 -54.09
C PHE A 884 17.65 -30.91 -54.01
N LYS A 885 16.81 -30.97 -55.06
CA LYS A 885 15.48 -30.34 -55.06
C LYS A 885 14.50 -31.12 -54.17
N ILE A 886 13.39 -30.48 -53.79
CA ILE A 886 12.35 -31.10 -52.93
C ILE A 886 11.83 -32.42 -53.53
N THR A 887 11.60 -32.48 -54.84
CA THR A 887 11.15 -33.69 -55.54
C THR A 887 12.19 -34.81 -55.47
N ASP A 888 13.47 -34.47 -55.55
CA ASP A 888 14.57 -35.43 -55.52
C ASP A 888 14.80 -35.96 -54.11
N ARG A 889 14.62 -35.11 -53.08
CA ARG A 889 14.62 -35.53 -51.68
C ARG A 889 13.47 -36.49 -51.35
N GLN A 890 12.27 -36.24 -51.87
CA GLN A 890 11.14 -37.17 -51.68
C GLN A 890 11.42 -38.54 -52.31
N ARG A 891 12.08 -38.58 -53.47
CA ARG A 891 12.51 -39.83 -54.10
C ARG A 891 13.62 -40.52 -53.30
N LEU A 892 14.61 -39.77 -52.81
CA LEU A 892 15.66 -40.28 -51.93
C LEU A 892 15.06 -40.87 -50.64
N ALA A 893 14.05 -40.22 -50.05
CA ALA A 893 13.34 -40.75 -48.88
C ALA A 893 12.59 -42.05 -49.20
N GLY A 894 11.98 -42.16 -50.38
CA GLY A 894 11.36 -43.41 -50.84
C GLY A 894 12.39 -44.53 -51.00
N VAL A 895 13.56 -44.22 -51.56
CA VAL A 895 14.67 -45.16 -51.73
C VAL A 895 15.26 -45.59 -50.37
N GLU A 896 15.46 -44.64 -49.46
CA GLU A 896 15.91 -44.91 -48.10
C GLU A 896 14.93 -45.82 -47.35
N GLN A 897 13.61 -45.59 -47.48
CA GLN A 897 12.58 -46.44 -46.90
C GLN A 897 12.65 -47.87 -47.45
N THR A 898 12.88 -48.04 -48.76
CA THR A 898 13.04 -49.37 -49.36
C THR A 898 14.29 -50.08 -48.88
N LEU A 899 15.42 -49.37 -48.76
CA LEU A 899 16.68 -49.93 -48.27
C LEU A 899 16.56 -50.29 -46.78
N PHE A 900 15.94 -49.44 -45.97
CA PHE A 900 15.66 -49.74 -44.57
C PHE A 900 14.77 -50.97 -44.41
N SER A 901 13.73 -51.13 -45.24
CA SER A 901 12.84 -52.30 -45.16
C SER A 901 13.57 -53.62 -45.42
N GLN A 902 14.64 -53.62 -46.23
CA GLN A 902 15.46 -54.80 -46.51
C GLN A 902 16.35 -55.18 -45.31
N TYR A 903 16.88 -54.19 -44.60
CA TYR A 903 17.86 -54.39 -43.53
C TYR A 903 17.31 -54.12 -42.11
N LYS A 904 15.99 -53.95 -41.95
CA LYS A 904 15.37 -53.52 -40.67
C LYS A 904 15.75 -54.41 -39.48
N GLU A 905 15.90 -55.72 -39.70
CA GLU A 905 16.25 -56.70 -38.66
C GLU A 905 17.72 -56.64 -38.24
N SER A 906 18.58 -56.00 -39.05
CA SER A 906 20.02 -55.87 -38.76
C SER A 906 20.39 -54.57 -38.04
N ILE A 907 19.46 -53.61 -37.94
CA ILE A 907 19.73 -52.27 -37.40
C ILE A 907 19.04 -52.10 -36.04
N PRO A 908 19.81 -52.02 -34.93
CA PRO A 908 19.31 -51.68 -33.61
C PRO A 908 18.54 -50.37 -33.57
N THR A 909 17.52 -50.30 -32.71
CA THR A 909 16.70 -49.08 -32.53
C THR A 909 17.54 -47.88 -32.08
N SER A 910 18.58 -48.11 -31.27
CA SER A 910 19.58 -47.12 -30.85
C SER A 910 20.35 -46.48 -32.01
N LYS A 911 20.48 -47.17 -33.15
CA LYS A 911 21.08 -46.62 -34.37
C LYS A 911 20.04 -45.94 -35.27
N ARG A 912 18.81 -46.44 -35.30
CA ARG A 912 17.72 -45.88 -36.12
C ARG A 912 17.39 -44.43 -35.81
N ARG A 913 17.63 -43.97 -34.58
CA ARG A 913 17.46 -42.57 -34.17
C ARG A 913 18.20 -41.55 -35.06
N PHE A 914 19.32 -41.95 -35.66
CA PHE A 914 20.12 -41.10 -36.55
C PHE A 914 19.56 -41.01 -37.97
N LEU A 915 18.56 -41.83 -38.32
CA LEU A 915 17.90 -41.87 -39.62
C LEU A 915 16.64 -40.99 -39.59
N HIS A 916 16.83 -39.68 -39.60
CA HIS A 916 15.77 -38.74 -39.27
C HIS A 916 14.69 -38.60 -40.36
N ASN A 917 15.01 -38.95 -41.61
CA ASN A 917 14.08 -38.87 -42.73
C ASN A 917 13.10 -40.07 -42.79
N LEU A 918 13.47 -41.23 -42.22
CA LEU A 918 12.62 -42.43 -42.15
C LEU A 918 11.43 -42.27 -41.22
N LYS A 919 10.19 -42.44 -41.71
CA LYS A 919 8.94 -42.22 -40.94
C LYS A 919 8.62 -43.34 -39.94
N LEU A 920 9.43 -43.49 -38.89
CA LEU A 920 9.20 -44.42 -37.79
C LEU A 920 8.66 -43.71 -36.55
N ALA A 921 7.75 -44.35 -35.82
CA ALA A 921 7.21 -43.83 -34.56
C ALA A 921 8.14 -44.15 -33.38
N PRO A 922 8.27 -43.27 -32.39
CA PRO A 922 8.99 -43.58 -31.15
C PRO A 922 8.17 -44.48 -30.23
N LEU A 923 8.87 -45.33 -29.48
CA LEU A 923 8.35 -46.04 -28.31
C LEU A 923 8.70 -45.23 -27.05
N VAL A 924 7.70 -44.93 -26.23
CA VAL A 924 7.85 -44.20 -24.97
C VAL A 924 7.51 -45.13 -23.82
N ILE A 925 8.50 -45.41 -22.98
CA ILE A 925 8.38 -46.15 -21.72
C ILE A 925 7.96 -45.15 -20.66
N LEU A 926 6.87 -45.44 -19.95
CA LEU A 926 6.33 -44.56 -18.92
C LEU A 926 6.91 -44.92 -17.55
N ASP A 927 7.32 -43.88 -16.84
CA ASP A 927 7.72 -43.95 -15.44
C ASP A 927 6.52 -43.73 -14.49
N THR A 928 6.67 -44.11 -13.22
CA THR A 928 5.62 -44.04 -12.19
C THR A 928 5.13 -42.61 -11.97
N ASN A 929 6.03 -41.61 -11.97
CA ASN A 929 5.69 -40.20 -11.74
C ASN A 929 4.67 -39.65 -12.76
N ILE A 930 4.82 -39.95 -14.05
CA ILE A 930 3.90 -39.52 -15.11
C ILE A 930 2.51 -40.14 -14.91
N LEU A 931 2.46 -41.40 -14.47
CA LEU A 931 1.21 -42.09 -14.20
C LEU A 931 0.55 -41.64 -12.90
N VAL A 932 1.32 -41.18 -11.91
CA VAL A 932 0.80 -40.54 -10.70
C VAL A 932 0.08 -39.24 -11.06
N ASP A 933 0.63 -38.40 -11.95
CA ASP A 933 -0.06 -37.19 -12.41
C ASP A 933 -1.38 -37.52 -13.13
N ALA A 934 -1.38 -38.54 -13.99
CA ALA A 934 -2.60 -39.05 -14.61
C ALA A 934 -3.62 -39.58 -13.57
N LEU A 935 -3.14 -40.22 -12.49
CA LEU A 935 -3.97 -40.68 -11.38
C LEU A 935 -4.57 -39.52 -10.60
N VAL A 936 -3.80 -38.46 -10.37
CA VAL A 936 -4.29 -37.25 -9.70
C VAL A 936 -5.45 -36.64 -10.50
N GLU A 937 -5.29 -36.48 -11.81
CA GLU A 937 -6.37 -35.99 -12.68
C GLU A 937 -7.62 -36.88 -12.64
N LYS A 938 -7.46 -38.21 -12.74
CA LYS A 938 -8.58 -39.16 -12.63
C LYS A 938 -9.30 -39.11 -11.29
N VAL A 939 -8.57 -38.88 -10.19
CA VAL A 939 -9.18 -38.72 -8.87
C VAL A 939 -9.94 -37.38 -8.79
N TYR A 940 -9.42 -36.29 -9.38
CA TYR A 940 -10.17 -35.04 -9.53
C TYR A 940 -11.48 -35.26 -10.30
N GLU A 941 -11.45 -35.98 -11.43
CA GLU A 941 -12.64 -36.34 -12.21
C GLU A 941 -13.64 -37.16 -11.37
N HIS A 942 -13.15 -38.16 -10.62
CA HIS A 942 -13.99 -39.01 -9.74
C HIS A 942 -14.62 -38.21 -8.59
N MET A 943 -14.00 -37.13 -8.14
CA MET A 943 -14.54 -36.22 -7.12
C MET A 943 -15.47 -35.14 -7.69
N GLU A 944 -15.83 -35.24 -8.97
CA GLU A 944 -16.68 -34.29 -9.69
C GLU A 944 -16.09 -32.87 -9.78
N LEU A 945 -14.76 -32.77 -9.75
CA LEU A 945 -14.05 -31.51 -9.89
C LEU A 945 -13.58 -31.27 -11.34
N VAL A 946 -13.70 -30.04 -11.80
CA VAL A 946 -13.28 -29.59 -13.11
C VAL A 946 -11.79 -29.20 -13.05
N PHE A 947 -10.93 -30.14 -13.43
CA PHE A 947 -9.48 -29.96 -13.40
C PHE A 947 -9.00 -28.72 -14.16
N GLY A 948 -9.64 -28.40 -15.29
CA GLY A 948 -9.28 -27.25 -16.11
C GLY A 948 -9.72 -25.89 -15.59
N ALA A 949 -10.80 -25.81 -14.81
CA ALA A 949 -11.29 -24.55 -14.28
C ALA A 949 -10.48 -24.08 -13.06
N ASN A 950 -9.83 -25.03 -12.39
CA ASN A 950 -9.06 -24.77 -11.19
C ASN A 950 -7.79 -23.99 -11.53
N LEU A 951 -7.73 -22.72 -11.15
CA LEU A 951 -6.59 -21.84 -11.39
C LEU A 951 -5.25 -22.39 -10.84
N ASN A 952 -5.28 -23.28 -9.86
CA ASN A 952 -4.08 -23.78 -9.18
C ASN A 952 -3.38 -24.90 -9.95
N THR A 953 -4.11 -25.64 -10.78
CA THR A 953 -3.56 -26.74 -11.61
C THR A 953 -3.08 -26.23 -12.98
N ILE A 954 -3.19 -24.93 -13.26
CA ILE A 954 -2.83 -24.32 -14.54
C ILE A 954 -1.30 -24.28 -14.74
N GLY A 955 -0.53 -24.43 -13.65
CA GLY A 955 0.93 -24.63 -13.69
C GLY A 955 1.39 -26.08 -13.54
N SER A 956 0.49 -27.05 -13.32
CA SER A 956 0.90 -28.45 -13.15
C SER A 956 1.25 -29.07 -14.49
N ASN A 957 2.32 -29.86 -14.55
CA ASN A 957 2.78 -30.49 -15.78
C ASN A 957 1.70 -31.42 -16.36
N ARG A 958 1.21 -31.12 -17.58
CA ARG A 958 0.23 -31.95 -18.30
C ARG A 958 0.89 -32.86 -19.32
N PHE A 959 2.09 -33.35 -19.01
CA PHE A 959 2.84 -34.13 -19.98
C PHE A 959 2.19 -35.48 -20.29
N HIS A 960 1.49 -36.09 -19.33
CA HIS A 960 0.70 -37.31 -19.56
C HIS A 960 -0.41 -37.07 -20.61
N ASP A 961 -1.07 -35.91 -20.62
CA ASP A 961 -2.05 -35.54 -21.65
C ASP A 961 -1.42 -35.39 -23.03
N VAL A 962 -0.23 -34.79 -23.11
CA VAL A 962 0.51 -34.66 -24.36
C VAL A 962 0.84 -36.04 -24.93
N LEU A 963 1.32 -36.95 -24.08
CA LEU A 963 1.61 -38.34 -24.45
C LEU A 963 0.35 -39.06 -24.93
N ARG A 964 -0.76 -38.94 -24.19
CA ARG A 964 -2.06 -39.52 -24.54
C ARG A 964 -2.58 -38.98 -25.87
N HIS A 965 -2.48 -37.67 -26.11
CA HIS A 965 -2.89 -37.02 -27.36
C HIS A 965 -2.12 -37.59 -28.56
N HIS A 966 -0.79 -37.65 -28.49
CA HIS A 966 0.04 -38.15 -29.58
C HIS A 966 -0.09 -39.68 -29.77
N ALA A 967 -0.31 -40.44 -28.69
CA ALA A 967 -0.60 -41.87 -28.76
C ALA A 967 -1.94 -42.13 -29.49
N ASN A 968 -2.99 -41.39 -29.15
CA ASN A 968 -4.30 -41.45 -29.82
C ASN A 968 -4.20 -41.06 -31.31
N ALA A 969 -3.31 -40.13 -31.66
CA ALA A 969 -2.99 -39.76 -33.03
C ALA A 969 -2.09 -40.77 -33.78
N LYS A 970 -1.69 -41.88 -33.13
CA LYS A 970 -0.77 -42.91 -33.65
C LYS A 970 0.61 -42.35 -34.05
N GLN A 971 1.03 -41.27 -33.39
CA GLN A 971 2.32 -40.63 -33.64
C GLN A 971 3.44 -41.20 -32.77
N LEU A 972 3.09 -41.87 -31.67
CA LEU A 972 4.01 -42.57 -30.76
C LEU A 972 3.33 -43.83 -30.20
N HIS A 973 4.14 -44.72 -29.61
CA HIS A 973 3.68 -45.88 -28.85
C HIS A 973 4.02 -45.70 -27.37
N LEU A 974 3.15 -46.18 -26.48
CA LEU A 974 3.29 -46.13 -25.03
C LEU A 974 3.42 -47.54 -24.47
N MET A 975 4.38 -47.73 -23.56
CA MET A 975 4.60 -48.97 -22.84
C MET A 975 4.75 -48.69 -21.35
N ILE A 976 4.13 -49.52 -20.53
CA ILE A 976 4.29 -49.48 -19.06
C ILE A 976 5.05 -50.73 -18.61
N PRO A 977 6.22 -50.59 -17.96
CA PRO A 977 6.96 -51.72 -17.35
C PRO A 977 6.15 -52.44 -16.25
N GLU A 978 6.43 -53.72 -16.01
CA GLU A 978 5.74 -54.47 -14.93
C GLU A 978 6.09 -53.95 -13.54
N ASP A 979 7.33 -53.50 -13.32
CA ASP A 979 7.74 -52.93 -12.03
C ASP A 979 6.99 -51.62 -11.73
N VAL A 980 6.83 -50.75 -12.74
CA VAL A 980 6.02 -49.51 -12.66
C VAL A 980 4.55 -49.82 -12.38
N ARG A 981 3.99 -50.88 -12.98
CA ARG A 981 2.62 -51.33 -12.67
C ARG A 981 2.47 -51.74 -11.21
N GLY A 982 3.45 -52.49 -10.69
CA GLY A 982 3.49 -52.91 -9.30
C GLY A 982 3.63 -51.73 -8.34
N GLU A 983 4.54 -50.81 -8.66
CA GLU A 983 4.82 -49.61 -7.89
C GLU A 983 3.61 -48.69 -7.84
N LEU A 984 2.97 -48.37 -8.98
CA LEU A 984 1.77 -47.53 -9.01
C LEU A 984 0.62 -48.13 -8.19
N LYS A 985 0.43 -49.46 -8.25
CA LYS A 985 -0.55 -50.16 -7.41
C LYS A 985 -0.21 -50.06 -5.92
N GLN A 986 1.07 -50.18 -5.55
CA GLN A 986 1.50 -50.02 -4.16
C GLN A 986 1.34 -48.57 -3.70
N PHE A 987 1.65 -47.59 -4.56
CA PHE A 987 1.50 -46.16 -4.31
C PHE A 987 0.04 -45.79 -3.99
N ALA A 988 -0.89 -46.36 -4.75
CA ALA A 988 -2.33 -46.24 -4.51
C ALA A 988 -2.77 -46.89 -3.18
N LYS A 989 -2.26 -48.10 -2.86
CA LYS A 989 -2.58 -48.80 -1.61
C LYS A 989 -2.09 -48.06 -0.36
N ASP A 990 -0.89 -47.50 -0.43
CA ASP A 990 -0.27 -46.74 0.65
C ASP A 990 -0.88 -45.33 0.80
N ASN A 991 -1.82 -44.94 -0.07
CA ASN A 991 -2.46 -43.62 -0.14
C ASN A 991 -1.46 -42.45 -0.15
N ARG A 992 -0.35 -42.63 -0.90
CA ARG A 992 0.71 -41.62 -1.02
C ARG A 992 0.29 -40.39 -1.82
N ILE A 993 -0.80 -40.46 -2.60
CA ILE A 993 -1.36 -39.32 -3.34
C ILE A 993 -2.12 -38.31 -2.44
N SER A 994 -2.45 -38.67 -1.20
CA SER A 994 -3.36 -37.87 -0.34
C SER A 994 -2.93 -36.41 -0.16
N TYR A 995 -1.61 -36.13 -0.12
CA TYR A 995 -1.10 -34.77 0.05
C TYR A 995 -1.41 -33.85 -1.14
N ARG A 996 -1.52 -34.40 -2.37
CA ARG A 996 -1.82 -33.63 -3.60
C ARG A 996 -3.21 -33.00 -3.57
N PHE A 997 -4.11 -33.50 -2.72
CA PHE A 997 -5.47 -33.00 -2.58
C PHE A 997 -5.69 -32.13 -1.33
N ARG A 998 -4.65 -31.84 -0.53
CA ARG A 998 -4.76 -30.98 0.68
C ARG A 998 -5.29 -29.58 0.38
N SER A 999 -5.14 -29.11 -0.86
CA SER A 999 -5.59 -27.80 -1.32
C SER A 999 -6.86 -27.85 -2.18
N ALA A 1000 -7.51 -29.02 -2.26
CA ALA A 1000 -8.79 -29.19 -2.95
C ALA A 1000 -9.94 -28.85 -2.00
N MET A 1001 -10.92 -28.09 -2.51
CA MET A 1001 -12.09 -27.66 -1.75
C MET A 1001 -13.14 -28.79 -1.70
N ILE A 1002 -12.92 -29.81 -0.86
CA ILE A 1002 -13.79 -31.00 -0.79
C ILE A 1002 -13.97 -31.43 0.67
N ALA A 1003 -15.19 -31.81 1.03
CA ALA A 1003 -15.48 -32.37 2.35
C ALA A 1003 -14.60 -33.59 2.63
N SER A 1004 -14.04 -33.67 3.83
CA SER A 1004 -13.11 -34.73 4.23
C SER A 1004 -13.67 -36.13 3.99
N GLU A 1005 -14.96 -36.36 4.22
CA GLU A 1005 -15.61 -37.67 3.96
C GLU A 1005 -15.60 -38.04 2.47
N LYS A 1006 -15.85 -37.09 1.57
CA LYS A 1006 -15.81 -37.33 0.12
C LYS A 1006 -14.38 -37.62 -0.34
N LEU A 1007 -13.42 -36.88 0.20
CA LEU A 1007 -11.99 -37.08 -0.05
C LEU A 1007 -11.54 -38.48 0.42
N GLU A 1008 -11.87 -38.87 1.65
CA GLU A 1008 -11.54 -40.18 2.21
C GLU A 1008 -12.15 -41.33 1.41
N ASN A 1009 -13.39 -41.17 0.94
CA ASN A 1009 -14.05 -42.16 0.08
C ASN A 1009 -13.37 -42.29 -1.29
N ALA A 1010 -13.02 -41.16 -1.92
CA ALA A 1010 -12.33 -41.14 -3.22
C ALA A 1010 -10.91 -41.70 -3.12
N LEU A 1011 -10.24 -41.48 -1.98
CA LEU A 1011 -8.90 -42.00 -1.69
C LEU A 1011 -8.91 -43.41 -1.07
N SER A 1012 -10.06 -44.08 -1.03
CA SER A 1012 -10.14 -45.46 -0.54
C SER A 1012 -9.37 -46.41 -1.47
N GLU A 1013 -8.69 -47.41 -0.88
CA GLU A 1013 -7.87 -48.38 -1.62
C GLU A 1013 -8.64 -49.00 -2.80
N SER A 1014 -9.92 -49.34 -2.60
CA SER A 1014 -10.75 -49.97 -3.63
C SER A 1014 -11.07 -49.06 -4.82
N VAL A 1015 -11.17 -47.75 -4.61
CA VAL A 1015 -11.42 -46.77 -5.68
C VAL A 1015 -10.12 -46.48 -6.41
N LEU A 1016 -9.04 -46.21 -5.67
CA LEU A 1016 -7.74 -45.92 -6.25
C LEU A 1016 -7.21 -47.08 -7.11
N LEU A 1017 -7.36 -48.33 -6.68
CA LEU A 1017 -6.95 -49.49 -7.49
C LEU A 1017 -7.74 -49.62 -8.79
N LYS A 1018 -9.04 -49.28 -8.81
CA LYS A 1018 -9.84 -49.27 -10.04
C LYS A 1018 -9.36 -48.18 -11.00
N LEU A 1019 -9.13 -46.97 -10.50
CA LEU A 1019 -8.61 -45.86 -11.31
C LEU A 1019 -7.22 -46.17 -11.87
N VAL A 1020 -6.36 -46.82 -11.07
CA VAL A 1020 -5.06 -47.32 -11.54
C VAL A 1020 -5.24 -48.32 -12.69
N ASP A 1021 -6.13 -49.31 -12.57
CA ASP A 1021 -6.36 -50.29 -13.63
C ASP A 1021 -6.89 -49.63 -14.93
N GLU A 1022 -7.72 -48.58 -14.82
CA GLU A 1022 -8.16 -47.77 -15.97
C GLU A 1022 -6.97 -47.05 -16.65
N ILE A 1023 -6.12 -46.39 -15.87
CA ILE A 1023 -4.94 -45.67 -16.38
C ILE A 1023 -3.97 -46.64 -17.06
N LEU A 1024 -3.72 -47.79 -16.44
CA LEU A 1024 -2.84 -48.81 -17.00
C LEU A 1024 -3.35 -49.33 -18.35
N ALA A 1025 -4.67 -49.36 -18.57
CA ALA A 1025 -5.27 -49.71 -19.86
C ALA A 1025 -5.19 -48.56 -20.87
N GLU A 1026 -5.42 -47.31 -20.45
CA GLU A 1026 -5.40 -46.13 -21.32
C GLU A 1026 -3.98 -45.79 -21.81
N PHE A 1027 -2.97 -45.93 -20.96
CA PHE A 1027 -1.59 -45.50 -21.22
C PHE A 1027 -0.68 -46.61 -21.76
N ASN A 1028 -1.24 -47.75 -22.15
CA ASN A 1028 -0.47 -48.88 -22.70
C ASN A 1028 -0.94 -49.24 -24.11
N THR A 1029 -0.24 -48.77 -25.13
CA THR A 1029 -0.58 -49.00 -26.55
C THR A 1029 0.34 -49.99 -27.25
N TRP A 1030 1.43 -50.40 -26.60
CA TRP A 1030 2.41 -51.36 -27.11
C TRP A 1030 2.97 -52.22 -25.98
N THR A 1031 3.15 -53.51 -26.25
CA THR A 1031 3.72 -54.47 -25.30
C THR A 1031 4.80 -55.31 -25.97
N PRO A 1032 5.94 -55.55 -25.32
CA PRO A 1032 7.00 -56.40 -25.86
C PRO A 1032 6.55 -57.87 -25.90
N THR A 1033 7.03 -58.62 -26.90
CA THR A 1033 6.86 -60.09 -26.94
C THR A 1033 7.82 -60.77 -25.97
N SER A 1034 7.47 -61.99 -25.52
CA SER A 1034 8.32 -62.78 -24.62
C SER A 1034 9.73 -63.02 -25.17
N GLU A 1035 9.88 -63.14 -26.49
CA GLU A 1035 11.20 -63.26 -27.14
C GLU A 1035 12.05 -62.00 -26.98
N MET A 1036 11.45 -60.79 -27.05
CA MET A 1036 12.18 -59.53 -26.88
C MET A 1036 12.72 -59.38 -25.45
N LEU A 1037 12.00 -59.89 -24.45
CA LEU A 1037 12.39 -59.84 -23.04
C LEU A 1037 13.30 -60.99 -22.60
N GLY A 1038 13.40 -62.07 -23.37
CA GLY A 1038 14.09 -63.31 -22.96
C GLY A 1038 15.59 -63.17 -22.67
N GLU A 1039 16.22 -62.12 -23.19
CA GLU A 1039 17.65 -61.82 -23.02
C GLU A 1039 17.90 -60.57 -22.14
N LEU A 1040 16.89 -60.10 -21.39
CA LEU A 1040 17.06 -58.93 -20.52
C LEU A 1040 18.12 -59.23 -19.43
N PRO A 1041 19.24 -58.49 -19.37
CA PRO A 1041 20.28 -58.74 -18.38
C PRO A 1041 19.82 -58.32 -16.98
N THR A 1042 20.03 -59.19 -15.98
CA THR A 1042 19.71 -58.91 -14.57
C THR A 1042 20.69 -57.90 -13.94
N GLU A 1043 21.93 -57.89 -14.41
CA GLU A 1043 22.98 -56.95 -14.01
C GLU A 1043 23.68 -56.39 -15.26
N SER A 1044 24.16 -55.15 -15.18
CA SER A 1044 24.87 -54.48 -16.27
C SER A 1044 26.11 -53.79 -15.74
N GLU A 1045 27.28 -54.30 -16.14
CA GLU A 1045 28.59 -53.68 -15.83
C GLU A 1045 28.66 -52.27 -16.41
N GLU A 1046 28.15 -52.07 -17.64
CA GLU A 1046 28.14 -50.76 -18.29
C GLU A 1046 27.29 -49.72 -17.55
N LEU A 1047 26.13 -50.13 -17.01
CA LEU A 1047 25.30 -49.27 -16.18
C LEU A 1047 26.01 -48.94 -14.86
N THR A 1048 26.66 -49.93 -14.25
CA THR A 1048 27.41 -49.73 -13.00
C THR A 1048 28.56 -48.75 -13.18
N GLU A 1049 29.35 -48.88 -14.26
CA GLU A 1049 30.40 -47.91 -14.59
C GLU A 1049 29.85 -46.51 -14.86
N PHE A 1050 28.70 -46.41 -15.52
CA PHE A 1050 28.03 -45.13 -15.79
C PHE A 1050 27.60 -44.45 -14.50
N LEU A 1051 26.99 -45.17 -13.56
CA LEU A 1051 26.56 -44.63 -12.27
C LEU A 1051 27.76 -44.16 -11.44
N LEU A 1052 28.84 -44.97 -11.38
CA LEU A 1052 30.08 -44.59 -10.69
C LEU A 1052 30.75 -43.35 -11.28
N LYS A 1053 30.63 -43.13 -12.60
CA LYS A 1053 31.18 -41.95 -13.27
C LYS A 1053 30.46 -40.65 -12.88
N HIS A 1054 29.18 -40.72 -12.52
CA HIS A 1054 28.33 -39.55 -12.21
C HIS A 1054 27.91 -39.52 -10.73
N ASP A 1055 28.74 -40.08 -9.85
CA ASP A 1055 28.53 -40.17 -8.39
C ASP A 1055 28.25 -38.82 -7.73
N ASP A 1056 28.84 -37.73 -8.23
CA ASP A 1056 28.60 -36.36 -7.77
C ASP A 1056 27.15 -35.90 -7.99
N VAL A 1057 26.60 -36.12 -9.19
CA VAL A 1057 25.22 -35.75 -9.52
C VAL A 1057 24.21 -36.51 -8.66
N PHE A 1058 24.46 -37.81 -8.44
CA PHE A 1058 23.59 -38.65 -7.61
C PHE A 1058 23.70 -38.33 -6.11
N ALA A 1059 24.88 -37.89 -5.64
CA ALA A 1059 25.05 -37.41 -4.28
C ALA A 1059 24.22 -36.16 -4.01
N ASP A 1060 24.31 -35.15 -4.88
CA ASP A 1060 23.54 -33.90 -4.78
C ASP A 1060 22.02 -34.16 -4.82
N LEU A 1061 21.57 -35.02 -5.74
CA LEU A 1061 20.16 -35.45 -5.81
C LEU A 1061 19.72 -36.16 -4.54
N THR A 1062 20.57 -37.01 -3.97
CA THR A 1062 20.23 -37.76 -2.75
C THR A 1062 20.12 -36.85 -1.55
N GLU A 1063 21.01 -35.87 -1.40
CA GLU A 1063 20.93 -34.87 -0.34
C GLU A 1063 19.62 -34.08 -0.42
N LEU A 1064 19.23 -33.65 -1.63
CA LEU A 1064 17.95 -32.96 -1.84
C LEU A 1064 16.75 -33.86 -1.54
N LYS A 1065 16.73 -35.11 -2.05
CA LYS A 1065 15.61 -36.04 -1.79
C LYS A 1065 15.52 -36.38 -0.29
N GLN A 1066 16.65 -36.49 0.42
CA GLN A 1066 16.69 -36.73 1.88
C GLN A 1066 16.17 -35.57 2.72
N ALA A 1067 16.38 -34.32 2.28
CA ALA A 1067 15.82 -33.16 2.96
C ALA A 1067 14.27 -33.16 2.99
N ARG A 1068 13.63 -33.90 2.07
CA ARG A 1068 12.17 -34.00 1.93
C ARG A 1068 11.56 -35.21 2.63
N GLY A 1069 12.35 -36.26 2.87
CA GLY A 1069 11.88 -37.51 3.46
C GLY A 1069 12.83 -38.70 3.30
N PRO A 1070 12.42 -39.90 3.75
CA PRO A 1070 13.21 -41.11 3.58
C PRO A 1070 13.29 -41.52 2.10
N THR A 1071 14.51 -41.73 1.61
CA THR A 1071 14.79 -42.13 0.23
C THR A 1071 15.18 -43.60 0.12
N TYR A 1072 14.72 -44.32 -0.90
CA TYR A 1072 15.03 -45.73 -1.10
C TYR A 1072 16.17 -45.96 -2.12
N ARG A 1073 17.22 -45.14 -2.03
CA ARG A 1073 18.42 -45.20 -2.87
C ARG A 1073 19.12 -46.55 -2.81
N THR A 1074 19.65 -47.03 -3.94
CA THR A 1074 20.41 -48.29 -4.01
C THR A 1074 21.86 -48.12 -3.54
N THR A 1075 22.48 -49.24 -3.15
CA THR A 1075 23.86 -49.27 -2.64
C THR A 1075 24.84 -49.74 -3.69
N MET A 1076 25.87 -48.93 -3.95
CA MET A 1076 27.06 -49.37 -4.67
C MET A 1076 28.30 -48.81 -3.97
N ASN A 1077 29.39 -49.59 -3.89
CA ASN A 1077 30.63 -49.19 -3.20
C ASN A 1077 30.42 -48.60 -1.79
N ASN A 1078 29.50 -49.17 -1.01
CA ASN A 1078 29.11 -48.70 0.33
C ASN A 1078 28.52 -47.28 0.40
N ARG A 1079 27.98 -46.76 -0.71
CA ARG A 1079 27.28 -45.46 -0.79
C ARG A 1079 25.82 -45.66 -1.18
N HIS A 1080 24.91 -45.01 -0.46
CA HIS A 1080 23.45 -45.07 -0.65
C HIS A 1080 22.95 -43.85 -1.42
N ILE A 1081 23.41 -43.65 -2.66
CA ILE A 1081 23.11 -42.44 -3.43
C ILE A 1081 22.53 -42.72 -4.83
N TYR A 1082 22.51 -43.97 -5.27
CA TYR A 1082 22.16 -44.32 -6.65
C TYR A 1082 20.64 -44.50 -6.84
N PRO A 1083 20.14 -44.44 -8.08
CA PRO A 1083 18.71 -44.55 -8.40
C PRO A 1083 18.00 -45.72 -7.72
N GLU A 1084 16.68 -45.63 -7.58
CA GLU A 1084 15.90 -46.69 -6.94
C GLU A 1084 15.94 -47.98 -7.78
N ALA A 1085 15.58 -49.12 -7.18
CA ALA A 1085 15.64 -50.39 -7.88
C ALA A 1085 14.76 -50.40 -9.16
N THR A 1086 13.57 -49.80 -9.06
CA THR A 1086 12.62 -49.61 -10.17
C THR A 1086 13.24 -48.78 -11.30
N ASP A 1087 13.92 -47.67 -10.99
CA ASP A 1087 14.62 -46.85 -11.98
C ASP A 1087 15.72 -47.63 -12.69
N LEU A 1088 16.52 -48.40 -11.94
CA LEU A 1088 17.57 -49.25 -12.52
C LEU A 1088 16.99 -50.30 -13.47
N ASP A 1089 15.81 -50.84 -13.18
CA ASP A 1089 15.10 -51.77 -14.05
C ASP A 1089 14.60 -51.07 -15.33
N ILE A 1090 14.10 -49.83 -15.23
CA ILE A 1090 13.78 -48.99 -16.40
C ILE A 1090 15.02 -48.73 -17.25
N TYR A 1091 16.18 -48.42 -16.64
CA TYR A 1091 17.45 -48.26 -17.35
C TYR A 1091 17.83 -49.53 -18.15
N ARG A 1092 17.76 -50.69 -17.50
CA ARG A 1092 18.08 -51.99 -18.13
C ARG A 1092 17.12 -52.29 -19.27
N LEU A 1093 15.82 -52.11 -19.04
CA LEU A 1093 14.77 -52.33 -20.04
C LEU A 1093 14.91 -51.40 -21.24
N ALA A 1094 15.08 -50.10 -21.02
CA ALA A 1094 15.22 -49.13 -22.09
C ALA A 1094 16.50 -49.38 -22.92
N THR A 1095 17.61 -49.69 -22.26
CA THR A 1095 18.88 -50.04 -22.92
C THR A 1095 18.74 -51.32 -23.76
N HIS A 1096 18.10 -52.34 -23.21
CA HIS A 1096 17.86 -53.61 -23.90
C HIS A 1096 16.95 -53.45 -25.12
N LEU A 1097 15.83 -52.75 -24.98
CA LEU A 1097 14.93 -52.47 -26.11
C LEU A 1097 15.60 -51.60 -27.18
N ALA A 1098 16.47 -50.67 -26.78
CA ALA A 1098 17.24 -49.85 -27.71
C ALA A 1098 18.32 -50.65 -28.46
N SER A 1099 18.89 -51.69 -27.86
CA SER A 1099 19.90 -52.55 -28.51
C SER A 1099 19.29 -53.50 -29.56
N GLN A 1100 17.97 -53.76 -29.46
CA GLN A 1100 17.26 -54.65 -30.37
C GLN A 1100 16.68 -53.94 -31.61
N PRO A 1101 16.51 -54.67 -32.73
CA PRO A 1101 15.87 -54.19 -33.95
C PRO A 1101 14.33 -54.29 -33.87
N LEU A 1102 13.69 -53.43 -33.08
CA LEU A 1102 12.22 -53.47 -32.85
C LEU A 1102 11.40 -53.26 -34.13
N PRO A 1103 10.20 -53.83 -34.30
CA PRO A 1103 9.39 -53.62 -35.50
C PRO A 1103 8.75 -52.22 -35.51
N GLU A 1104 8.88 -51.49 -36.63
CA GLU A 1104 8.24 -50.18 -36.88
C GLU A 1104 8.59 -49.03 -35.90
N ILE A 1105 9.44 -49.30 -34.91
CA ILE A 1105 9.92 -48.33 -33.91
C ILE A 1105 11.22 -47.67 -34.38
N GLY A 1106 11.27 -46.34 -34.27
CA GLY A 1106 12.40 -45.52 -34.69
C GLY A 1106 13.36 -45.14 -33.57
N ALA A 1107 12.86 -45.02 -32.34
CA ALA A 1107 13.62 -44.65 -31.16
C ALA A 1107 12.91 -45.16 -29.90
N VAL A 1108 13.68 -45.39 -28.83
CA VAL A 1108 13.16 -45.67 -27.48
C VAL A 1108 13.36 -44.43 -26.62
N LEU A 1109 12.32 -44.04 -25.91
CA LEU A 1109 12.34 -42.94 -24.94
C LEU A 1109 11.82 -43.40 -23.59
N VAL A 1110 12.31 -42.79 -22.52
CA VAL A 1110 11.72 -42.88 -21.18
C VAL A 1110 11.04 -41.54 -20.88
N ALA A 1111 9.74 -41.57 -20.60
CA ALA A 1111 8.99 -40.40 -20.15
C ALA A 1111 9.04 -40.32 -18.64
N THR A 1112 9.76 -39.34 -18.12
CA THR A 1112 9.97 -39.15 -16.68
C THR A 1112 10.35 -37.70 -16.38
N MET A 1113 9.99 -37.25 -15.18
CA MET A 1113 10.45 -35.98 -14.60
C MET A 1113 11.55 -36.17 -13.55
N ASP A 1114 11.89 -37.40 -13.19
CA ASP A 1114 12.82 -37.67 -12.11
C ASP A 1114 14.23 -37.13 -12.45
N GLY A 1115 14.86 -36.48 -11.48
CA GLY A 1115 16.24 -36.01 -11.57
C GLY A 1115 17.22 -37.12 -11.98
N ASP A 1116 16.97 -38.36 -11.59
CA ASP A 1116 17.82 -39.53 -11.86
C ASP A 1116 17.97 -39.84 -13.35
N PHE A 1117 17.00 -39.42 -14.17
CA PHE A 1117 17.06 -39.48 -15.63
C PHE A 1117 17.29 -38.10 -16.25
N THR A 1118 16.55 -37.08 -15.79
CA THR A 1118 16.49 -35.78 -16.48
C THR A 1118 17.78 -34.96 -16.36
N LEU A 1119 18.55 -35.13 -15.27
CA LEU A 1119 19.87 -34.48 -15.12
C LEU A 1119 20.93 -35.11 -16.02
N LEU A 1120 20.76 -36.36 -16.44
CA LEU A 1120 21.74 -37.08 -17.26
C LEU A 1120 21.19 -37.46 -18.65
N ASP A 1121 20.03 -36.92 -19.04
CA ASP A 1121 19.28 -37.23 -20.27
C ASP A 1121 20.17 -37.43 -21.51
N ARG A 1122 21.13 -36.53 -21.74
CA ARG A 1122 22.04 -36.59 -22.89
C ARG A 1122 23.19 -37.58 -22.72
N ALA A 1123 23.70 -37.74 -21.51
CA ALA A 1123 24.72 -38.75 -21.23
C ALA A 1123 24.15 -40.16 -21.40
N ILE A 1124 22.89 -40.36 -20.98
CA ILE A 1124 22.11 -41.57 -21.18
C ILE A 1124 21.91 -41.83 -22.68
N GLU A 1125 21.49 -40.80 -23.43
CA GLU A 1125 21.29 -40.87 -24.88
C GLU A 1125 22.59 -41.32 -25.60
N GLU A 1126 23.73 -40.72 -25.28
CA GLU A 1126 24.98 -41.09 -25.94
C GLU A 1126 25.49 -42.48 -25.57
N LYS A 1127 25.33 -42.91 -24.31
CA LYS A 1127 25.87 -44.17 -23.79
C LYS A 1127 24.99 -45.37 -24.09
N PHE A 1128 23.67 -45.27 -23.85
CA PHE A 1128 22.74 -46.40 -23.89
C PHE A 1128 21.82 -46.41 -25.11
N GLY A 1129 21.73 -45.30 -25.85
CA GLY A 1129 21.00 -45.27 -27.12
C GLY A 1129 19.49 -45.02 -27.03
N PHE A 1130 18.94 -44.83 -25.83
CA PHE A 1130 17.57 -44.35 -25.60
C PHE A 1130 17.57 -42.91 -25.09
N SER A 1131 16.49 -42.15 -25.30
CA SER A 1131 16.39 -40.74 -24.88
C SER A 1131 15.43 -40.54 -23.71
N VAL A 1132 15.48 -39.38 -23.07
CA VAL A 1132 14.53 -39.01 -22.00
C VAL A 1132 13.61 -37.90 -22.50
N ALA A 1133 12.31 -38.02 -22.22
CA ALA A 1133 11.31 -37.01 -22.51
C ALA A 1133 10.65 -36.55 -21.21
N LYS A 1134 10.76 -35.26 -20.88
CA LYS A 1134 10.18 -34.67 -19.66
C LYS A 1134 9.02 -33.71 -19.94
N ASN A 1135 8.93 -33.23 -21.17
CA ASN A 1135 7.90 -32.32 -21.65
C ASN A 1135 7.79 -32.40 -23.19
N HIS A 1136 6.81 -31.69 -23.76
CA HIS A 1136 6.61 -31.66 -25.21
C HIS A 1136 7.86 -31.22 -25.98
N ARG A 1137 8.64 -30.26 -25.47
CA ARG A 1137 9.85 -29.79 -26.15
C ARG A 1137 10.87 -30.90 -26.34
N THR A 1138 11.09 -31.74 -25.32
CA THR A 1138 12.01 -32.89 -25.42
C THR A 1138 11.43 -34.03 -26.25
N LEU A 1139 10.11 -34.14 -26.35
CA LEU A 1139 9.41 -35.12 -27.17
C LEU A 1139 9.35 -34.71 -28.66
N LYS A 1140 9.18 -33.43 -28.96
CA LYS A 1140 8.95 -32.84 -30.29
C LYS A 1140 9.97 -33.26 -31.36
N PRO A 1141 11.28 -33.34 -31.11
CA PRO A 1141 12.26 -33.81 -32.10
C PRO A 1141 11.99 -35.23 -32.62
N TRP A 1142 11.30 -36.04 -31.81
CA TRP A 1142 10.95 -37.42 -32.09
C TRP A 1142 9.57 -37.57 -32.73
N LEU A 1143 8.73 -36.55 -32.60
CA LEU A 1143 7.41 -36.48 -33.22
C LEU A 1143 7.55 -36.00 -34.67
N LYS A 1144 7.05 -36.79 -35.61
CA LYS A 1144 6.97 -36.37 -37.02
C LYS A 1144 5.67 -35.61 -37.25
N LEU A 1145 5.62 -34.37 -36.78
CA LEU A 1145 4.56 -33.43 -37.17
C LEU A 1145 4.68 -33.19 -38.68
N THR A 1146 3.62 -33.47 -39.43
CA THR A 1146 3.52 -33.02 -40.82
C THR A 1146 3.51 -31.50 -40.81
N THR A 1147 4.66 -30.87 -41.02
CA THR A 1147 4.67 -29.51 -41.53
C THR A 1147 4.03 -29.56 -42.90
N LYS A 1148 2.76 -29.13 -42.96
CA LYS A 1148 2.08 -28.86 -44.22
C LYS A 1148 2.78 -27.72 -44.96
#